data_AF-A0A8T0GC07-F1
#
_entry.id   AF-A0A8T0GC07-F1
#
_cell.length_a   1.000
_cell.length_b   1.000
_cell.length_c   1.000
_cell.angle_alpha   90.00
_cell.angle_beta   90.00
_cell.angle_gamma   90.00
#
_symmetry.space_group_name_H-M   'P 1'
#
loop_
_entity.id
_entity.type
_entity.pdbx_description
1 polymer ?
#
loop_
_entity_poly.entity_id
_entity_poly.type
_entity_poly.pdbx_seq_one_letter_code
_entity_poly.pdbx_strand_id
1 'polypeptide(L)'
;MGDRIDPLAFGKKLSDSVFEFYKLKTVQLEVVFIHGLVQGKCEDAYWKTWARDGIPENLWPRAWLPKEFPSARVLALSYDASIKRTATDGRMDLFVLGENLIQEMVDFGRIGQNGVPVVFVCHGFGGLVAKQIVVSGNKSQFSQNQKVQNLLQNIDAFCFYSTPHHGSHLAKSPLYHSGGAKAPLLGNFEVLDEETCRLNQEFEQFKHPSWHFHVVAESHEIPKYREMVVPEGSSRYGNATHMTLNASYVDICKPRSEKDSSYQCLTMRLQEVLDRNVVSLPLAIESLALESLVRFQEQEESVKGMLQGSRIVGLIGMGGSGKTTLAKVVYKSICSGFERSSYLDDVKSKGTLDEVLVTLIRQFGIKNRKTGGEALLSDFQDSKERYLKGLKAFVKEHKVLVVVDDVGSEENFDYLLSCMDFIDGREDSRMIVTCREWQLLRKHAPLVGKYEPLVGKYEMKLLNVSGLDIELFSRHVYKGVKSGLQRREFLEEYLSLDASGTLIGDFESVFKDTVDACAGLPLSLEVMGSCIGGYLRDCEVSSRECLELWRGALQKLRAAEALDGAEAGNERLWKSLRVSYDDLGPSLREKFLDVACFFCGSLRYDYHSLLRIWGGRPSDRVDLKNLQDRCLFKINKEDGVVTMHDQLRDMGRSIVQGDQRSPEYMTRVWTDKDVRNVLLRNGSRATVGLSLGDLNKTSTSQLMRASKRTKIMIPIECPTLRLFDLREVQGYICKTIVVEDSASMQWICLRDGNIRTVPTFVWECINLHALDLHGCRFLELSELVGNLVKLLELNLSYCHYLRSLPLSIGNLVNLSSLNLCRCWSLTSLPPSIGNLVKLSSLDLYECGSLTSLPPSIGNLVNLSSLLLSWCTKLTSLPPSIGNLVKLSRLDLLECGSLTSLPPSIGNLVNLSSLDLLECGSLTSLPPSIGNLVNLSSLDLYECGSLTSLPPSIGNLVNLSSLDLYECGSLTSLPPSIGNLVNLSSLDLRECGSLTSLPPSIGNLVNLSSLLLSWCKKLTSLPPSIGNLVNLSSLDLGRCESLTSLPESIGNLVNLSSLDLRVCKALTSLPESIGNLVNLSSLNLSECESLTSLPESIGNLVNLRILGYKA
;
A
#
# COMPACT_ATOMS: atom_id res chain seq x y z
N MET A 1 24.99 -7.83 -22.00
CA MET A 1 26.36 -7.34 -22.28
C MET A 1 26.79 -6.42 -21.13
N GLY A 2 27.84 -6.62 -20.37
CA GLY A 2 28.84 -7.69 -20.28
C GLY A 2 29.90 -7.23 -19.27
N ASP A 3 30.00 -7.89 -18.12
CA ASP A 3 31.23 -7.81 -17.31
C ASP A 3 32.11 -8.97 -17.79
N ARG A 4 33.10 -8.62 -18.63
CA ARG A 4 34.14 -9.55 -19.07
C ARG A 4 34.98 -9.93 -17.86
N ILE A 5 35.08 -11.21 -17.55
CA ILE A 5 36.19 -11.73 -16.74
C ILE A 5 37.38 -11.81 -17.69
N ASP A 6 38.36 -10.94 -17.51
CA ASP A 6 39.66 -11.04 -18.18
C ASP A 6 40.49 -12.14 -17.48
N PRO A 7 40.74 -13.31 -18.13
CA PRO A 7 41.47 -14.40 -17.50
C PRO A 7 42.96 -14.08 -17.32
N LEU A 8 43.49 -13.04 -17.99
CA LEU A 8 44.90 -12.64 -17.89
C LEU A 8 45.21 -11.89 -16.58
N ALA A 9 44.20 -11.51 -15.79
CA ALA A 9 44.40 -10.82 -14.51
C ALA A 9 45.14 -11.66 -13.44
N PHE A 10 45.31 -12.97 -13.64
CA PHE A 10 45.88 -13.88 -12.62
C PHE A 10 47.32 -14.35 -12.87
N GLY A 11 47.96 -14.00 -13.98
CA GLY A 11 49.40 -14.22 -14.19
C GLY A 11 49.92 -15.67 -14.00
N LYS A 12 49.05 -16.68 -13.92
CA LYS A 12 49.41 -18.09 -13.70
C LYS A 12 49.26 -18.90 -14.99
N LYS A 13 50.18 -19.83 -15.21
CA LYS A 13 50.20 -20.73 -16.38
C LYS A 13 48.90 -21.56 -16.46
N LEU A 14 48.37 -21.66 -17.69
CA LEU A 14 47.13 -22.34 -18.10
C LEU A 14 47.13 -23.87 -17.95
N SER A 15 47.39 -24.38 -16.75
CA SER A 15 47.14 -25.79 -16.40
C SER A 15 46.65 -25.84 -14.96
N ASP A 16 45.49 -26.45 -14.73
CA ASP A 16 44.94 -26.83 -13.42
C ASP A 16 44.24 -25.66 -12.69
N SER A 17 43.23 -25.08 -13.34
CA SER A 17 42.47 -23.94 -12.80
C SER A 17 40.96 -24.10 -12.97
N VAL A 18 40.22 -23.48 -12.04
CA VAL A 18 38.76 -23.44 -12.04
C VAL A 18 38.29 -22.11 -12.63
N PHE A 19 37.43 -22.20 -13.63
CA PHE A 19 36.85 -21.07 -14.32
C PHE A 19 35.36 -21.00 -14.03
N GLU A 20 34.92 -19.89 -13.45
CA GLU A 20 33.51 -19.56 -13.33
C GLU A 20 33.08 -18.79 -14.58
N PHE A 21 32.08 -19.30 -15.29
CA PHE A 21 31.65 -18.64 -16.52
C PHE A 21 30.86 -17.35 -16.24
N TYR A 22 30.12 -17.27 -15.12
CA TYR A 22 29.34 -16.10 -14.73
C TYR A 22 29.14 -16.04 -13.22
N LYS A 23 29.21 -14.83 -12.66
CA LYS A 23 28.93 -14.58 -11.25
C LYS A 23 27.42 -14.45 -11.02
N LEU A 24 26.81 -15.43 -10.34
CA LEU A 24 25.38 -15.42 -10.00
C LEU A 24 25.13 -14.81 -8.61
N LYS A 25 23.97 -14.18 -8.43
CA LYS A 25 23.57 -13.57 -7.13
C LYS A 25 23.09 -14.61 -6.11
N THR A 26 22.49 -15.71 -6.57
CA THR A 26 21.98 -16.81 -5.73
C THR A 26 22.24 -18.12 -6.47
N VAL A 27 22.84 -19.09 -5.78
CA VAL A 27 23.25 -20.37 -6.36
C VAL A 27 22.51 -21.48 -5.63
N GLN A 28 21.73 -22.27 -6.39
CA GLN A 28 20.96 -23.40 -5.85
C GLN A 28 21.57 -24.76 -6.18
N LEU A 29 22.46 -24.80 -7.18
CA LEU A 29 23.16 -25.97 -7.65
C LEU A 29 24.49 -25.53 -8.24
N GLU A 30 25.56 -26.26 -7.96
CA GLU A 30 26.85 -26.06 -8.62
C GLU A 30 27.11 -27.21 -9.59
N VAL A 31 27.32 -26.87 -10.86
CA VAL A 31 27.62 -27.85 -11.91
C VAL A 31 29.03 -27.61 -12.39
N VAL A 32 29.93 -28.57 -12.12
CA VAL A 32 31.35 -28.48 -12.46
C VAL A 32 31.65 -29.40 -13.63
N PHE A 33 31.96 -28.80 -14.78
CA PHE A 33 32.39 -29.52 -15.98
C PHE A 33 33.90 -29.78 -15.91
N ILE A 34 34.30 -31.06 -15.95
CA ILE A 34 35.70 -31.47 -15.86
C ILE A 34 36.16 -31.97 -17.23
N HIS A 35 37.07 -31.23 -17.86
CA HIS A 35 37.57 -31.54 -19.20
C HIS A 35 39.01 -31.06 -19.43
N GLY A 36 39.83 -31.89 -20.06
CA GLY A 36 41.24 -31.60 -20.32
C GLY A 36 41.51 -30.87 -21.65
N LEU A 37 42.60 -30.11 -21.73
CA LEU A 37 43.07 -29.41 -22.93
C LEU A 37 44.37 -30.04 -23.46
N VAL A 38 44.51 -30.21 -24.78
CA VAL A 38 45.79 -30.64 -25.38
C VAL A 38 46.60 -29.40 -25.77
N GLN A 39 47.83 -29.26 -25.25
CA GLN A 39 48.74 -28.19 -25.67
C GLN A 39 49.15 -28.33 -27.14
N GLY A 40 48.44 -27.64 -28.04
CA GLY A 40 49.05 -27.06 -29.24
C GLY A 40 49.49 -25.64 -28.91
N LYS A 41 50.66 -25.19 -29.40
CA LYS A 41 51.27 -23.86 -29.13
C LYS A 41 50.36 -22.67 -29.45
N CYS A 42 49.37 -22.38 -28.60
CA CYS A 42 48.44 -21.27 -28.75
C CYS A 42 47.98 -20.84 -27.35
N GLU A 43 48.29 -19.61 -26.95
CA GLU A 43 47.86 -19.03 -25.66
C GLU A 43 46.32 -18.96 -25.53
N ASP A 44 45.59 -19.02 -26.65
CA ASP A 44 44.12 -19.02 -26.71
C ASP A 44 43.48 -20.41 -26.85
N ALA A 45 44.24 -21.51 -26.68
CA ALA A 45 43.74 -22.86 -26.93
C ALA A 45 42.51 -23.23 -26.07
N TYR A 46 42.45 -22.74 -24.81
CA TYR A 46 41.32 -23.01 -23.92
C TYR A 46 40.02 -22.37 -24.41
N TRP A 47 40.07 -21.17 -24.98
CA TRP A 47 38.85 -20.53 -25.48
C TRP A 47 38.29 -21.24 -26.69
N LYS A 48 39.14 -21.79 -27.57
CA LYS A 48 38.70 -22.56 -28.73
C LYS A 48 38.05 -23.89 -28.38
N THR A 49 38.38 -24.48 -27.22
CA THR A 49 37.78 -25.74 -26.76
C THR A 49 36.42 -25.52 -26.08
N TRP A 50 36.21 -24.37 -25.44
CA TRP A 50 34.97 -24.08 -24.70
C TRP A 50 34.03 -23.08 -25.39
N ALA A 51 34.48 -22.34 -26.41
CA ALA A 51 33.71 -21.39 -27.20
C ALA A 51 34.09 -21.42 -28.68
N ARG A 52 33.12 -21.17 -29.56
CA ARG A 52 33.38 -20.85 -30.98
C ARG A 52 33.68 -19.35 -31.08
N ASP A 53 34.81 -19.00 -31.71
CA ASP A 53 35.19 -17.62 -32.05
C ASP A 53 35.48 -16.65 -30.88
N GLY A 54 35.69 -17.15 -29.65
CA GLY A 54 36.10 -16.34 -28.50
C GLY A 54 35.02 -15.38 -27.96
N ILE A 55 33.74 -15.58 -28.35
CA ILE A 55 32.61 -14.76 -27.87
C ILE A 55 32.02 -15.38 -26.58
N PRO A 56 31.92 -14.63 -25.46
CA PRO A 56 31.48 -15.17 -24.16
C PRO A 56 30.05 -15.72 -24.13
N GLU A 57 29.16 -15.25 -25.00
CA GLU A 57 27.75 -15.69 -25.01
C GLU A 57 27.55 -17.09 -25.61
N ASN A 58 28.58 -17.66 -26.25
CA ASN A 58 28.54 -18.96 -26.93
C ASN A 58 29.37 -20.06 -26.23
N LEU A 59 29.61 -19.92 -24.93
CA LEU A 59 30.29 -20.95 -24.12
C LEU A 59 29.45 -22.23 -24.06
N TRP A 60 29.99 -23.34 -24.57
CA TRP A 60 29.16 -24.52 -24.81
C TRP A 60 28.60 -25.18 -23.53
N PRO A 61 29.25 -25.20 -22.34
CA PRO A 61 28.67 -25.80 -21.15
C PRO A 61 27.44 -25.05 -20.64
N ARG A 62 27.44 -23.70 -20.74
CA ARG A 62 26.25 -22.91 -20.41
C ARG A 62 25.19 -23.03 -21.49
N ALA A 63 25.57 -23.05 -22.76
CA ALA A 63 24.64 -23.30 -23.85
C ALA A 63 24.01 -24.71 -23.77
N TRP A 64 24.58 -25.59 -22.95
CA TRP A 64 24.07 -26.93 -22.64
C TRP A 64 23.20 -27.01 -21.40
N LEU A 65 23.39 -26.14 -20.41
CA LEU A 65 22.50 -26.17 -19.27
C LEU A 65 21.11 -25.75 -19.75
N PRO A 66 20.07 -26.53 -19.44
CA PRO A 66 18.71 -26.16 -19.76
C PRO A 66 18.41 -24.76 -19.28
N LYS A 67 17.72 -23.98 -20.12
CA LYS A 67 17.37 -22.59 -19.80
C LYS A 67 16.53 -22.50 -18.52
N GLU A 68 15.92 -23.61 -18.11
CA GLU A 68 15.18 -23.77 -16.86
C GLU A 68 16.04 -23.76 -15.59
N PHE A 69 17.38 -23.81 -15.68
CA PHE A 69 18.30 -23.72 -14.52
C PHE A 69 19.08 -22.39 -14.46
N PRO A 70 18.41 -21.22 -14.43
CA PRO A 70 19.09 -19.92 -14.42
C PRO A 70 19.88 -19.65 -13.13
N SER A 71 19.60 -20.42 -12.06
CA SER A 71 20.21 -20.31 -10.73
C SER A 71 21.33 -21.33 -10.48
N ALA A 72 21.68 -22.16 -11.48
CA ALA A 72 22.79 -23.10 -11.38
C ALA A 72 24.11 -22.38 -11.72
N ARG A 73 25.09 -22.43 -10.82
CA ARG A 73 26.43 -21.89 -11.07
C ARG A 73 27.24 -22.91 -11.85
N VAL A 74 27.65 -22.53 -13.05
CA VAL A 74 28.37 -23.41 -13.98
C VAL A 74 29.85 -23.07 -13.96
N LEU A 75 30.64 -24.05 -13.56
CA LEU A 75 32.08 -23.96 -13.43
C LEU A 75 32.72 -24.94 -14.41
N ALA A 76 33.87 -24.58 -14.97
CA ALA A 76 34.72 -25.50 -15.71
C ALA A 76 36.04 -25.67 -14.98
N LEU A 77 36.44 -26.92 -14.82
CA LEU A 77 37.76 -27.29 -14.33
C LEU A 77 38.59 -27.76 -15.51
N SER A 78 39.70 -27.07 -15.75
CA SER A 78 40.60 -27.35 -16.85
C SER A 78 41.93 -27.92 -16.36
N TYR A 79 42.38 -28.99 -17.01
CA TYR A 79 43.68 -29.63 -16.77
C TYR A 79 44.41 -29.89 -18.09
N ASP A 80 45.73 -30.03 -18.04
CA ASP A 80 46.54 -30.36 -19.21
C ASP A 80 46.42 -31.86 -19.56
N ALA A 81 45.72 -32.17 -20.65
CA ALA A 81 45.56 -33.54 -21.15
C ALA A 81 46.81 -34.09 -21.84
N SER A 82 47.83 -33.25 -22.10
CA SER A 82 49.13 -33.70 -22.62
C SER A 82 50.09 -34.22 -21.54
N ILE A 83 49.72 -34.07 -20.25
CA ILE A 83 50.29 -34.72 -19.06
C ILE A 83 51.82 -34.78 -19.07
N LYS A 84 52.45 -33.83 -18.37
CA LYS A 84 53.91 -33.73 -18.23
C LYS A 84 54.53 -35.06 -17.82
N ARG A 85 55.34 -35.63 -18.71
CA ARG A 85 56.36 -36.64 -18.38
C ARG A 85 57.34 -36.05 -17.37
N THR A 86 57.46 -36.64 -16.18
CA THR A 86 58.68 -36.47 -15.37
C THR A 86 59.78 -37.39 -15.92
N ALA A 87 61.01 -36.93 -15.85
CA ALA A 87 62.12 -37.38 -16.71
C ALA A 87 62.78 -38.72 -16.32
N THR A 88 62.32 -39.44 -15.28
CA THR A 88 63.02 -40.63 -14.77
C THR A 88 62.37 -41.97 -15.10
N ASP A 89 61.06 -42.00 -15.39
CA ASP A 89 60.33 -43.27 -15.49
C ASP A 89 59.02 -43.18 -16.33
N GLY A 90 58.67 -41.99 -16.83
CA GLY A 90 57.63 -41.83 -17.86
C GLY A 90 56.19 -42.14 -17.43
N ARG A 91 55.91 -42.22 -16.12
CA ARG A 91 54.55 -42.39 -15.57
C ARG A 91 53.89 -41.05 -15.22
N MET A 92 52.55 -41.07 -15.15
CA MET A 92 51.65 -39.94 -14.93
C MET A 92 51.49 -39.66 -13.42
N ASP A 93 51.77 -38.45 -12.94
CA ASP A 93 51.50 -38.10 -11.53
C ASP A 93 50.10 -37.46 -11.37
N LEU A 94 49.06 -38.31 -11.41
CA LEU A 94 47.68 -37.91 -11.10
C LEU A 94 47.58 -37.35 -9.67
N PHE A 95 48.44 -37.77 -8.76
CA PHE A 95 48.35 -37.40 -7.36
C PHE A 95 48.58 -35.90 -7.15
N VAL A 96 49.67 -35.34 -7.68
CA VAL A 96 49.95 -33.90 -7.61
C VAL A 96 48.88 -33.07 -8.31
N LEU A 97 48.31 -33.59 -9.41
CA LEU A 97 47.21 -32.93 -10.12
C LEU A 97 45.95 -32.84 -9.25
N GLY A 98 45.58 -33.92 -8.56
CA GLY A 98 44.42 -33.94 -7.67
C GLY A 98 44.54 -32.98 -6.48
N GLU A 99 45.72 -32.88 -5.87
CA GLU A 99 45.97 -31.98 -4.73
C GLU A 99 45.88 -30.51 -5.13
N ASN A 100 46.45 -30.14 -6.28
CA ASN A 100 46.38 -28.76 -6.77
C ASN A 100 44.94 -28.36 -7.12
N LEU A 101 44.21 -29.26 -7.80
CA LEU A 101 42.86 -28.98 -8.24
C LEU A 101 41.88 -28.86 -7.08
N ILE A 102 41.95 -29.72 -6.06
CA ILE A 102 41.02 -29.63 -4.93
C ILE A 102 41.20 -28.34 -4.13
N GLN A 103 42.45 -27.87 -3.99
CA GLN A 103 42.73 -26.60 -3.32
C GLN A 103 42.16 -25.42 -4.13
N GLU A 104 42.37 -25.40 -5.45
CA GLU A 104 41.82 -24.35 -6.34
C GLU A 104 40.27 -24.36 -6.36
N MET A 105 39.63 -25.54 -6.35
CA MET A 105 38.16 -25.64 -6.28
C MET A 105 37.59 -25.00 -5.02
N VAL A 106 38.28 -25.15 -3.89
CA VAL A 106 37.76 -24.73 -2.60
C VAL A 106 38.12 -23.29 -2.27
N ASP A 107 39.35 -22.87 -2.57
CA ASP A 107 39.81 -21.51 -2.24
C ASP A 107 39.36 -20.48 -3.27
N PHE A 108 39.47 -20.81 -4.56
CA PHE A 108 39.12 -19.90 -5.62
C PHE A 108 37.68 -20.11 -6.10
N GLY A 109 37.35 -21.36 -6.43
CA GLY A 109 36.00 -21.72 -6.86
C GLY A 109 34.95 -21.57 -5.77
N ARG A 110 35.32 -21.71 -4.48
CA ARG A 110 34.39 -21.82 -3.34
C ARG A 110 33.32 -22.87 -3.55
N ILE A 111 33.68 -23.98 -4.21
CA ILE A 111 32.75 -25.02 -4.63
C ILE A 111 32.31 -25.84 -3.41
N GLY A 112 31.03 -26.22 -3.38
CA GLY A 112 30.40 -27.04 -2.34
C GLY A 112 30.36 -26.38 -0.97
N GLN A 113 30.38 -25.04 -0.92
CA GLN A 113 30.23 -24.29 0.33
C GLN A 113 28.75 -23.93 0.58
N ASN A 114 28.38 -23.70 1.83
CA ASN A 114 27.02 -23.33 2.26
C ASN A 114 25.92 -24.37 1.95
N GLY A 115 26.28 -25.66 1.87
CA GLY A 115 25.30 -26.74 1.67
C GLY A 115 24.73 -26.82 0.25
N VAL A 116 25.30 -26.08 -0.70
CA VAL A 116 24.84 -26.14 -2.09
C VAL A 116 25.28 -27.47 -2.72
N PRO A 117 24.35 -28.27 -3.29
CA PRO A 117 24.71 -29.54 -3.91
C PRO A 117 25.61 -29.33 -5.12
N VAL A 118 26.60 -30.20 -5.27
CA VAL A 118 27.61 -30.16 -6.34
C VAL A 118 27.45 -31.36 -7.24
N VAL A 119 27.37 -31.12 -8.55
CA VAL A 119 27.31 -32.15 -9.58
C VAL A 119 28.53 -32.04 -10.50
N PHE A 120 29.29 -33.12 -10.61
CA PHE A 120 30.43 -33.19 -11.52
C PHE A 120 30.02 -33.79 -12.86
N VAL A 121 30.20 -33.02 -13.94
CA VAL A 121 29.99 -33.49 -15.31
C VAL A 121 31.36 -33.79 -15.93
N CYS A 122 31.68 -35.06 -16.03
CA CYS A 122 33.01 -35.54 -16.39
C CYS A 122 33.04 -36.00 -17.85
N HIS A 123 33.96 -35.45 -18.63
CA HIS A 123 34.09 -35.78 -20.05
C HIS A 123 35.47 -36.39 -20.36
N GLY A 124 35.48 -37.47 -21.15
CA GLY A 124 36.72 -38.21 -21.50
C GLY A 124 37.50 -38.67 -20.25
N PHE A 125 38.78 -38.27 -20.14
CA PHE A 125 39.62 -38.56 -18.97
C PHE A 125 39.22 -37.78 -17.69
N GLY A 126 38.26 -36.85 -17.78
CA GLY A 126 37.80 -36.05 -16.63
C GLY A 126 37.25 -36.90 -15.49
N GLY A 127 36.74 -38.11 -15.77
CA GLY A 127 36.30 -39.03 -14.74
C GLY A 127 37.43 -39.55 -13.84
N LEU A 128 38.63 -39.76 -14.38
CA LEU A 128 39.80 -40.14 -13.58
C LEU A 128 40.28 -38.97 -12.72
N VAL A 129 40.26 -37.76 -13.26
CA VAL A 129 40.59 -36.54 -12.52
C VAL A 129 39.61 -36.31 -11.37
N ALA A 130 38.30 -36.48 -11.60
CA ALA A 130 37.28 -36.37 -10.57
C ALA A 130 37.49 -37.36 -9.41
N LYS A 131 37.84 -38.62 -9.72
CA LYS A 131 38.19 -39.61 -8.69
C LYS A 131 39.42 -39.21 -7.90
N GLN A 132 40.45 -38.75 -8.59
CA GLN A 132 41.69 -38.34 -7.97
C GLN A 132 41.52 -37.11 -7.07
N ILE A 133 40.65 -36.16 -7.43
CA ILE A 133 40.25 -35.04 -6.57
C ILE A 133 39.66 -35.58 -5.26
N VAL A 134 38.71 -36.51 -5.34
CA VAL A 134 38.08 -37.11 -4.14
C VAL A 134 39.10 -37.85 -3.29
N VAL A 135 39.95 -38.69 -3.88
CA VAL A 135 40.97 -39.45 -3.15
C VAL A 135 41.97 -38.51 -2.49
N SER A 136 42.39 -37.45 -3.18
CA SER A 136 43.33 -36.47 -2.64
C SER A 136 42.71 -35.68 -1.47
N GLY A 137 41.44 -35.29 -1.57
CA GLY A 137 40.73 -34.57 -0.50
C GLY A 137 40.52 -35.35 0.79
N ASN A 138 40.55 -36.68 0.73
CA ASN A 138 40.41 -37.55 1.89
C ASN A 138 41.74 -37.97 2.53
N LYS A 139 42.89 -37.55 1.97
CA LYS A 139 44.20 -37.81 2.57
C LYS A 139 44.43 -36.92 3.80
N SER A 140 45.33 -37.36 4.68
CA SER A 140 45.61 -36.73 5.98
C SER A 140 45.95 -35.23 5.89
N GLN A 141 46.53 -34.79 4.77
CA GLN A 141 46.86 -33.38 4.54
C GLN A 141 45.62 -32.48 4.40
N PHE A 142 44.49 -33.01 3.90
CA PHE A 142 43.24 -32.25 3.70
C PHE A 142 42.09 -32.70 4.60
N SER A 143 42.26 -33.76 5.39
CA SER A 143 41.23 -34.29 6.28
C SER A 143 40.78 -33.29 7.36
N GLN A 144 41.64 -32.35 7.76
CA GLN A 144 41.29 -31.26 8.70
C GLN A 144 40.86 -29.96 8.01
N ASN A 145 40.90 -29.87 6.68
CA ASN A 145 40.47 -28.68 5.97
C ASN A 145 38.94 -28.68 5.82
N GLN A 146 38.26 -27.93 6.69
CA GLN A 146 36.79 -27.88 6.74
C GLN A 146 36.14 -27.55 5.39
N LYS A 147 36.77 -26.68 4.59
CA LYS A 147 36.19 -26.31 3.30
C LYS A 147 36.29 -27.45 2.29
N VAL A 148 37.36 -28.25 2.32
CA VAL A 148 37.50 -29.47 1.51
C VAL A 148 36.48 -30.52 1.95
N GLN A 149 36.29 -30.69 3.25
CA GLN A 149 35.28 -31.61 3.78
C GLN A 149 33.85 -31.17 3.40
N ASN A 150 33.55 -29.87 3.42
CA ASN A 150 32.27 -29.35 2.93
C ASN A 150 32.07 -29.64 1.44
N LEU A 151 33.12 -29.46 0.61
CA LEU A 151 33.04 -29.82 -0.81
C LEU A 151 32.69 -31.30 -0.98
N LEU A 152 33.44 -32.19 -0.34
CA LEU A 152 33.23 -33.64 -0.46
C LEU A 152 31.84 -34.07 0.04
N GLN A 153 31.37 -33.51 1.16
CA GLN A 153 30.04 -33.81 1.70
C GLN A 153 28.90 -33.34 0.79
N ASN A 154 29.08 -32.21 0.11
CA ASN A 154 28.06 -31.62 -0.75
C ASN A 154 28.10 -32.12 -2.21
N ILE A 155 29.02 -33.03 -2.56
CA ILE A 155 28.94 -33.74 -3.83
C ILE A 155 27.68 -34.62 -3.80
N ASP A 156 26.77 -34.39 -4.73
CA ASP A 156 25.53 -35.15 -4.85
C ASP A 156 25.63 -36.21 -5.95
N ALA A 157 26.19 -35.82 -7.11
CA ALA A 157 26.23 -36.70 -8.28
C ALA A 157 27.45 -36.52 -9.19
N PHE A 158 27.83 -37.61 -9.85
CA PHE A 158 28.80 -37.66 -10.95
C PHE A 158 28.09 -38.11 -12.23
N CYS A 159 28.15 -37.27 -13.25
CA CYS A 159 27.63 -37.55 -14.59
C CYS A 159 28.80 -37.76 -15.56
N PHE A 160 29.04 -39.00 -15.98
CA PHE A 160 30.09 -39.34 -16.95
C PHE A 160 29.53 -39.32 -18.36
N TYR A 161 30.12 -38.47 -19.21
CA TYR A 161 29.66 -38.28 -20.58
C TYR A 161 30.63 -38.93 -21.58
N SER A 162 30.11 -39.79 -22.46
CA SER A 162 30.90 -40.44 -23.51
C SER A 162 30.72 -39.74 -24.87
N THR A 163 31.80 -39.29 -25.49
CA THR A 163 31.83 -38.86 -26.90
C THR A 163 32.88 -39.68 -27.66
N PRO A 164 32.67 -39.97 -28.96
CA PRO A 164 33.65 -40.69 -29.75
C PRO A 164 34.79 -39.74 -30.14
N HIS A 165 35.89 -39.75 -29.40
CA HIS A 165 37.13 -39.13 -29.87
C HIS A 165 37.95 -40.15 -30.67
N HIS A 166 38.29 -39.82 -31.91
CA HIS A 166 39.60 -40.25 -32.41
C HIS A 166 40.60 -39.31 -31.75
N GLY A 167 41.36 -39.81 -30.75
CA GLY A 167 42.37 -39.02 -30.04
C GLY A 167 43.09 -38.10 -31.02
N SER A 168 42.92 -36.79 -30.83
CA SER A 168 43.39 -35.76 -31.75
C SER A 168 44.87 -36.00 -32.07
N HIS A 169 45.19 -36.30 -33.33
CA HIS A 169 46.51 -36.10 -33.95
C HIS A 169 47.79 -36.62 -33.25
N LEU A 170 47.73 -37.57 -32.31
CA LEU A 170 48.95 -38.24 -31.82
C LEU A 170 49.48 -39.33 -32.77
N ALA A 171 48.74 -39.66 -33.84
CA ALA A 171 49.07 -40.77 -34.73
C ALA A 171 49.54 -40.39 -36.16
N LYS A 172 49.67 -39.09 -36.50
CA LYS A 172 50.14 -38.70 -37.85
C LYS A 172 51.12 -37.53 -37.82
N SER A 173 52.34 -37.81 -37.37
CA SER A 173 53.56 -37.20 -37.91
C SER A 173 54.07 -38.10 -39.04
N PRO A 174 54.59 -37.58 -40.17
CA PRO A 174 54.82 -38.34 -41.40
C PRO A 174 56.08 -39.25 -41.38
N LEU A 175 56.47 -39.78 -40.23
CA LEU A 175 57.50 -40.81 -40.12
C LEU A 175 56.87 -42.07 -39.56
N TYR A 176 57.16 -43.19 -40.23
CA TYR A 176 56.85 -44.58 -39.90
C TYR A 176 55.71 -45.26 -40.66
N HIS A 177 56.12 -45.86 -41.78
CA HIS A 177 55.92 -47.30 -41.98
C HIS A 177 56.44 -48.12 -40.78
N SER A 178 55.81 -49.27 -40.53
CA SER A 178 56.17 -50.35 -39.59
C SER A 178 55.80 -50.15 -38.10
N GLY A 179 55.08 -51.14 -37.55
CA GLY A 179 54.87 -51.38 -36.11
C GLY A 179 54.19 -50.24 -35.35
N GLY A 180 52.88 -50.11 -35.46
CA GLY A 180 52.12 -49.01 -34.84
C GLY A 180 52.22 -48.99 -33.31
N ALA A 181 53.08 -48.15 -32.76
CA ALA A 181 53.02 -47.72 -31.38
C ALA A 181 51.75 -46.89 -31.17
N LYS A 182 50.81 -47.42 -30.37
CA LYS A 182 49.65 -46.68 -29.86
C LYS A 182 50.13 -45.46 -29.08
N ALA A 183 49.34 -44.38 -29.12
CA ALA A 183 49.59 -43.19 -28.29
C ALA A 183 49.82 -43.63 -26.82
N PRO A 184 50.89 -43.18 -26.13
CA PRO A 184 51.28 -43.68 -24.81
C PRO A 184 50.15 -43.61 -23.78
N LEU A 185 49.31 -42.58 -23.89
CA LEU A 185 48.16 -42.35 -23.03
C LEU A 185 47.05 -43.39 -23.23
N LEU A 186 46.69 -43.73 -24.47
CA LEU A 186 45.65 -44.73 -24.73
C LEU A 186 46.16 -46.17 -24.57
N GLY A 187 47.45 -46.42 -24.87
CA GLY A 187 48.07 -47.72 -24.66
C GLY A 187 48.19 -48.11 -23.18
N ASN A 188 48.30 -47.14 -22.28
CA ASN A 188 48.40 -47.39 -20.83
C ASN A 188 47.05 -47.53 -20.12
N PHE A 189 45.93 -47.11 -20.74
CA PHE A 189 44.59 -47.21 -20.14
C PHE A 189 43.74 -48.35 -20.70
N GLU A 190 44.13 -48.96 -21.82
CA GLU A 190 43.51 -50.21 -22.31
C GLU A 190 43.91 -51.46 -21.50
N VAL A 191 44.76 -51.32 -20.50
CA VAL A 191 45.11 -52.41 -19.58
C VAL A 191 45.07 -51.86 -18.16
N LEU A 192 44.44 -52.62 -17.26
CA LEU A 192 44.39 -52.42 -15.83
C LEU A 192 45.81 -52.20 -15.25
N ASP A 193 46.30 -50.96 -15.31
CA ASP A 193 47.55 -50.58 -14.67
C ASP A 193 47.35 -50.55 -13.16
N GLU A 194 48.36 -50.98 -12.41
CA GLU A 194 48.32 -51.12 -10.95
C GLU A 194 47.92 -49.79 -10.28
N GLU A 195 48.31 -48.65 -10.88
CA GLU A 195 47.95 -47.30 -10.44
C GLU A 195 46.47 -46.96 -10.67
N THR A 196 45.86 -47.34 -11.79
CA THR A 196 44.43 -47.06 -12.05
C THR A 196 43.54 -47.97 -11.21
N CYS A 197 43.94 -49.24 -11.04
CA CYS A 197 43.31 -50.15 -10.09
C CYS A 197 43.40 -49.61 -8.66
N ARG A 198 44.58 -49.13 -8.25
CA ARG A 198 44.78 -48.51 -6.95
C ARG A 198 43.92 -47.27 -6.76
N LEU A 199 43.86 -46.36 -7.74
CA LEU A 199 42.99 -45.18 -7.69
C LEU A 199 41.52 -45.56 -7.58
N ASN A 200 41.06 -46.58 -8.32
CA ASN A 200 39.69 -47.07 -8.22
C ASN A 200 39.41 -47.68 -6.84
N GLN A 201 40.34 -48.46 -6.28
CA GLN A 201 40.21 -49.03 -4.94
C GLN A 201 40.19 -47.94 -3.86
N GLU A 202 41.11 -46.98 -3.91
CA GLU A 202 41.15 -45.84 -2.98
C GLU A 202 39.87 -44.98 -3.12
N PHE A 203 39.37 -44.75 -4.34
CA PHE A 203 38.12 -44.03 -4.55
C PHE A 203 36.92 -44.78 -3.98
N GLU A 204 36.80 -46.09 -4.20
CA GLU A 204 35.71 -46.89 -3.63
C GLU A 204 35.77 -46.94 -2.09
N GLN A 205 36.96 -46.82 -1.47
CA GLN A 205 37.07 -46.68 -0.01
C GLN A 205 36.50 -45.35 0.50
N PHE A 206 36.67 -44.25 -0.24
CA PHE A 206 36.22 -42.91 0.16
C PHE A 206 34.87 -42.50 -0.42
N LYS A 207 34.27 -43.35 -1.25
CA LYS A 207 33.00 -43.10 -1.90
C LYS A 207 31.88 -43.04 -0.87
N HIS A 208 31.16 -41.92 -0.86
CA HIS A 208 30.03 -41.76 0.05
C HIS A 208 28.79 -42.49 -0.50
N PRO A 209 28.02 -43.23 0.34
CA PRO A 209 26.85 -44.00 -0.13
C PRO A 209 25.73 -43.16 -0.75
N SER A 210 25.66 -41.87 -0.42
CA SER A 210 24.65 -40.94 -0.96
C SER A 210 25.00 -40.41 -2.35
N TRP A 211 26.21 -40.66 -2.86
CA TRP A 211 26.62 -40.15 -4.16
C TRP A 211 25.98 -40.94 -5.29
N HIS A 212 25.39 -40.22 -6.23
CA HIS A 212 24.75 -40.79 -7.41
C HIS A 212 25.72 -40.80 -8.59
N PHE A 213 25.69 -41.88 -9.36
CA PHE A 213 26.54 -42.03 -10.54
C PHE A 213 25.65 -42.25 -11.76
N HIS A 214 25.81 -41.38 -12.74
CA HIS A 214 25.05 -41.37 -13.98
C HIS A 214 26.01 -41.49 -15.17
N VAL A 215 25.64 -42.29 -16.16
CA VAL A 215 26.37 -42.39 -17.43
C VAL A 215 25.48 -41.83 -18.53
N VAL A 216 26.00 -40.88 -19.29
CA VAL A 216 25.32 -40.19 -20.39
C VAL A 216 26.09 -40.53 -21.68
N ALA A 217 25.51 -41.37 -22.53
CA ALA A 217 26.15 -41.87 -23.76
C ALA A 217 25.21 -41.77 -24.97
N GLU A 218 25.78 -41.59 -26.16
CA GLU A 218 25.02 -41.46 -27.42
C GLU A 218 24.45 -42.80 -27.94
N SER A 219 24.98 -43.96 -27.51
CA SER A 219 24.45 -45.27 -27.93
C SER A 219 23.75 -46.03 -26.80
N HIS A 220 22.61 -46.65 -27.11
CA HIS A 220 21.72 -47.36 -26.18
C HIS A 220 22.25 -48.68 -25.59
N GLU A 221 23.47 -49.09 -25.94
CA GLU A 221 24.14 -50.23 -25.30
C GLU A 221 25.30 -49.72 -24.45
N ILE A 222 25.02 -49.45 -23.17
CA ILE A 222 26.05 -49.18 -22.17
C ILE A 222 26.20 -50.48 -21.36
N PRO A 223 27.35 -51.16 -21.38
CA PRO A 223 27.51 -52.37 -20.61
C PRO A 223 27.60 -52.01 -19.11
N LYS A 224 26.92 -52.81 -18.28
CA LYS A 224 26.93 -52.68 -16.82
C LYS A 224 28.29 -53.10 -16.25
N TYR A 225 29.33 -52.29 -16.41
CA TYR A 225 30.60 -52.48 -15.70
C TYR A 225 30.86 -51.27 -14.82
N ARG A 226 30.66 -51.48 -13.51
CA ARG A 226 30.82 -50.46 -12.45
C ARG A 226 32.29 -50.07 -12.17
N GLU A 227 33.26 -50.63 -12.89
CA GLU A 227 34.68 -50.55 -12.49
C GLU A 227 35.57 -49.71 -13.42
N MET A 228 35.17 -49.40 -14.67
CA MET A 228 35.93 -48.49 -15.55
C MET A 228 35.19 -47.17 -15.77
N VAL A 229 35.84 -46.05 -15.42
CA VAL A 229 35.24 -44.70 -15.39
C VAL A 229 35.52 -43.87 -16.64
N VAL A 230 36.18 -44.45 -17.63
CA VAL A 230 36.16 -43.95 -19.01
C VAL A 230 35.29 -44.90 -19.83
N PRO A 231 34.15 -44.44 -20.39
CA PRO A 231 33.28 -45.30 -21.20
C PRO A 231 34.05 -45.87 -22.38
N GLU A 232 33.94 -47.18 -22.63
CA GLU A 232 34.64 -47.91 -23.71
C GLU A 232 34.36 -47.30 -25.11
N GLY A 233 33.20 -46.65 -25.28
CA GLY A 233 32.84 -45.90 -26.49
C GLY A 233 33.67 -44.64 -26.76
N SER A 234 34.50 -44.20 -25.81
CA SER A 234 35.38 -43.03 -25.97
C SER A 234 36.53 -43.30 -26.95
N SER A 235 36.78 -44.57 -27.31
CA SER A 235 37.77 -45.01 -28.31
C SER A 235 37.15 -45.90 -29.39
N ARG A 236 36.18 -45.40 -30.17
CA ARG A 236 35.72 -46.13 -31.36
C ARG A 236 36.69 -45.91 -32.52
N TYR A 237 37.33 -46.98 -32.99
CA TYR A 237 38.02 -47.04 -34.28
C TYR A 237 37.07 -47.70 -35.30
N GLY A 238 36.54 -46.94 -36.26
CA GLY A 238 35.55 -47.47 -37.21
C GLY A 238 35.44 -46.65 -38.49
N ASN A 239 35.32 -47.35 -39.62
CA ASN A 239 35.55 -46.95 -41.02
C ASN A 239 34.64 -45.83 -41.61
N ALA A 240 34.57 -44.66 -40.99
CA ALA A 240 33.93 -43.49 -41.61
C ALA A 240 34.95 -42.72 -42.46
N THR A 241 34.85 -42.85 -43.78
CA THR A 241 35.77 -42.30 -44.80
C THR A 241 35.63 -40.79 -45.09
N HIS A 242 34.84 -40.04 -44.31
CA HIS A 242 34.78 -38.58 -44.45
C HIS A 242 34.70 -37.90 -43.08
N MET A 243 35.85 -37.43 -42.58
CA MET A 243 35.91 -36.43 -41.52
C MET A 243 36.85 -35.30 -41.92
N THR A 244 36.32 -34.09 -41.84
CA THR A 244 37.00 -32.82 -42.12
C THR A 244 38.06 -32.57 -41.04
N LEU A 245 39.33 -32.54 -41.43
CA LEU A 245 40.51 -32.28 -40.61
C LEU A 245 40.53 -30.93 -39.85
N ASN A 246 39.47 -30.11 -39.96
CA ASN A 246 39.35 -28.76 -39.41
C ASN A 246 38.05 -28.54 -38.60
N ALA A 247 37.33 -29.59 -38.18
CA ALA A 247 36.16 -29.42 -37.32
C ALA A 247 36.57 -28.94 -35.92
N SER A 248 35.91 -27.89 -35.41
CA SER A 248 36.12 -27.40 -34.04
C SER A 248 35.70 -28.47 -33.04
N TYR A 249 36.49 -28.66 -31.98
CA TYR A 249 36.18 -29.60 -30.90
C TYR A 249 34.80 -29.35 -30.28
N VAL A 250 34.36 -28.08 -30.25
CA VAL A 250 33.02 -27.65 -29.82
C VAL A 250 31.91 -28.25 -30.69
N ASP A 251 32.13 -28.38 -32.00
CA ASP A 251 31.11 -28.92 -32.93
C ASP A 251 30.96 -30.45 -32.79
N ILE A 252 31.97 -31.14 -32.23
CA ILE A 252 31.96 -32.58 -32.02
C ILE A 252 31.36 -32.94 -30.66
N CYS A 253 31.66 -32.17 -29.62
CA CYS A 253 31.25 -32.46 -28.24
C CYS A 253 29.92 -31.82 -27.83
N LYS A 254 29.25 -31.06 -28.71
CA LYS A 254 27.96 -30.41 -28.43
C LYS A 254 26.80 -31.17 -29.12
N PRO A 255 25.67 -31.48 -28.43
CA PRO A 255 24.43 -31.93 -28.99
C PRO A 255 23.97 -30.84 -29.92
N ARG A 256 23.52 -31.28 -31.06
CA ARG A 256 23.06 -30.46 -32.16
C ARG A 256 21.74 -29.76 -31.79
N SER A 257 20.99 -30.29 -30.82
CA SER A 257 19.75 -29.67 -30.33
C SER A 257 19.36 -30.06 -28.90
N GLU A 258 18.46 -29.27 -28.30
CA GLU A 258 17.79 -29.58 -27.01
C GLU A 258 16.95 -30.87 -27.05
N LYS A 259 16.69 -31.42 -28.25
CA LYS A 259 15.97 -32.68 -28.45
C LYS A 259 16.88 -33.91 -28.47
N ASP A 260 18.20 -33.72 -28.46
CA ASP A 260 19.13 -34.83 -28.46
C ASP A 260 19.03 -35.61 -27.16
N SER A 261 19.06 -36.94 -27.27
CA SER A 261 18.84 -37.85 -26.14
C SER A 261 19.80 -37.62 -24.98
N SER A 262 21.03 -37.24 -25.28
CA SER A 262 22.07 -36.96 -24.29
C SER A 262 21.82 -35.64 -23.53
N TYR A 263 21.31 -34.62 -24.21
CA TYR A 263 20.89 -33.36 -23.60
C TYR A 263 19.70 -33.58 -22.67
N GLN A 264 18.65 -34.24 -23.17
CA GLN A 264 17.46 -34.56 -22.37
C GLN A 264 17.79 -35.44 -21.16
N CYS A 265 18.73 -36.38 -21.31
CA CYS A 265 19.18 -37.22 -20.22
C CYS A 265 19.89 -36.40 -19.13
N LEU A 266 20.83 -35.52 -19.51
CA LEU A 266 21.49 -34.64 -18.53
C LEU A 266 20.49 -33.72 -17.83
N THR A 267 19.56 -33.10 -18.56
CA THR A 267 18.48 -32.27 -18.01
C THR A 267 17.68 -33.00 -16.94
N MET A 268 17.23 -34.22 -17.27
CA MET A 268 16.47 -35.05 -16.35
C MET A 268 17.27 -35.38 -15.08
N ARG A 269 18.57 -35.68 -15.20
CA ARG A 269 19.41 -35.98 -14.03
C ARG A 269 19.68 -34.78 -13.15
N LEU A 270 19.92 -33.60 -13.73
CA LEU A 270 20.09 -32.37 -12.96
C LEU A 270 18.80 -31.97 -12.23
N GLN A 271 17.64 -32.16 -12.88
CA GLN A 271 16.34 -31.94 -12.25
C GLN A 271 16.11 -32.92 -11.09
N GLU A 272 16.43 -34.21 -11.25
CA GLU A 272 16.31 -35.21 -10.17
C GLU A 272 17.14 -34.83 -8.92
N VAL A 273 18.35 -34.28 -9.10
CA VAL A 273 19.20 -33.81 -7.99
C VAL A 273 18.55 -32.63 -7.27
N LEU A 274 17.98 -31.68 -8.01
CA LEU A 274 17.27 -30.55 -7.42
C LEU A 274 16.00 -30.99 -6.69
N ASP A 275 15.15 -31.79 -7.34
CA ASP A 275 13.87 -32.23 -6.77
C ASP A 275 14.03 -33.03 -5.47
N ARG A 276 15.12 -33.80 -5.34
CA ARG A 276 15.42 -34.56 -4.11
C ARG A 276 15.88 -33.66 -2.97
N ASN A 277 16.68 -32.64 -3.29
CA ASN A 277 17.23 -31.73 -2.29
C ASN A 277 16.26 -30.59 -1.91
N VAL A 278 15.10 -30.47 -2.59
CA VAL A 278 14.02 -29.50 -2.29
C VAL A 278 13.33 -29.77 -0.94
N VAL A 279 13.51 -30.94 -0.31
CA VAL A 279 12.90 -31.25 1.00
C VAL A 279 13.75 -30.81 2.20
N SER A 280 15.00 -30.41 2.01
CA SER A 280 15.81 -29.90 3.14
C SER A 280 16.92 -28.96 2.69
N LEU A 281 16.57 -27.71 2.41
CA LEU A 281 17.43 -26.56 2.68
C LEU A 281 16.57 -25.31 2.89
N PRO A 282 16.22 -24.99 4.14
CA PRO A 282 15.98 -23.60 4.50
C PRO A 282 17.33 -22.90 4.34
N LEU A 283 17.47 -21.97 3.38
CA LEU A 283 18.48 -20.90 3.32
C LEU A 283 18.57 -20.25 1.91
N ALA A 284 17.46 -19.70 1.43
CA ALA A 284 17.48 -18.55 0.49
C ALA A 284 16.32 -17.58 0.74
N ILE A 285 15.58 -17.81 1.82
CA ILE A 285 14.43 -17.01 2.23
C ILE A 285 14.65 -16.42 3.62
N GLU A 286 15.60 -16.90 4.44
CA GLU A 286 15.84 -16.26 5.75
C GLU A 286 16.33 -14.82 5.64
N SER A 287 17.10 -14.46 4.60
CA SER A 287 17.51 -13.07 4.44
C SER A 287 16.38 -12.15 3.98
N LEU A 288 15.28 -12.68 3.43
CA LEU A 288 14.10 -11.90 3.04
C LEU A 288 12.95 -12.05 4.05
N ALA A 289 12.87 -13.15 4.79
CA ALA A 289 11.82 -13.45 5.75
C ALA A 289 12.11 -12.82 7.12
N LEU A 290 13.35 -12.83 7.62
CA LEU A 290 13.71 -12.01 8.78
C LEU A 290 13.70 -10.50 8.43
N GLU A 291 13.99 -10.13 7.17
CA GLU A 291 13.89 -8.74 6.66
C GLU A 291 12.44 -8.25 6.43
N SER A 292 11.44 -9.14 6.34
CA SER A 292 10.03 -8.79 6.09
C SER A 292 9.06 -9.12 7.24
N LEU A 293 9.45 -9.96 8.20
CA LEU A 293 8.69 -10.26 9.42
C LEU A 293 8.55 -9.03 10.33
N VAL A 294 9.54 -8.15 10.35
CA VAL A 294 9.45 -6.90 11.11
C VAL A 294 8.48 -5.94 10.41
N ARG A 295 8.56 -5.81 9.08
CA ARG A 295 7.83 -4.86 8.22
C ARG A 295 6.29 -4.94 8.27
N PHE A 296 5.73 -6.11 8.53
CA PHE A 296 4.28 -6.34 8.41
C PHE A 296 3.65 -6.94 9.65
N GLN A 297 4.34 -7.05 10.79
CA GLN A 297 3.86 -7.78 11.98
C GLN A 297 2.40 -7.47 12.39
N GLU A 298 2.05 -6.18 12.56
CA GLU A 298 0.67 -5.78 12.88
C GLU A 298 -0.32 -6.09 11.74
N GLN A 299 0.11 -5.88 10.50
CA GLN A 299 -0.70 -6.11 9.30
C GLN A 299 -0.93 -7.61 9.05
N GLU A 300 0.08 -8.42 9.32
CA GLU A 300 0.09 -9.87 9.25
C GLU A 300 -0.85 -10.46 10.31
N GLU A 301 -0.75 -10.03 11.56
CA GLU A 301 -1.67 -10.46 12.63
C GLU A 301 -3.12 -10.04 12.33
N SER A 302 -3.33 -8.86 11.76
CA SER A 302 -4.66 -8.41 11.34
C SER A 302 -5.24 -9.29 10.22
N VAL A 303 -4.46 -9.60 9.18
CA VAL A 303 -4.88 -10.50 8.09
C VAL A 303 -5.10 -11.93 8.60
N LYS A 304 -4.24 -12.43 9.50
CA LYS A 304 -4.43 -13.73 10.17
C LYS A 304 -5.72 -13.77 10.98
N GLY A 305 -6.01 -12.72 11.74
CA GLY A 305 -7.28 -12.57 12.48
C GLY A 305 -8.48 -12.57 11.55
N MET A 306 -8.42 -11.87 10.41
CA MET A 306 -9.47 -11.92 9.39
C MET A 306 -9.64 -13.32 8.80
N LEU A 307 -8.56 -14.06 8.57
CA LEU A 307 -8.60 -15.46 8.12
C LEU A 307 -9.19 -16.41 9.17
N GLN A 308 -9.36 -16.01 10.44
CA GLN A 308 -10.12 -16.81 11.42
C GLN A 308 -11.63 -16.68 11.22
N GLY A 309 -12.12 -15.49 10.86
CA GLY A 309 -13.55 -15.21 10.64
C GLY A 309 -14.02 -15.26 9.18
N SER A 310 -13.11 -15.21 8.22
CA SER A 310 -13.40 -15.18 6.78
C SER A 310 -12.67 -16.31 6.05
N ARG A 311 -13.34 -16.92 5.05
CA ARG A 311 -12.73 -17.96 4.21
C ARG A 311 -11.84 -17.38 3.13
N ILE A 312 -12.17 -16.18 2.68
CA ILE A 312 -11.45 -15.46 1.63
C ILE A 312 -11.08 -14.08 2.16
N VAL A 313 -9.83 -13.67 1.99
CA VAL A 313 -9.40 -12.30 2.33
C VAL A 313 -8.82 -11.62 1.10
N GLY A 314 -9.42 -10.49 0.72
CA GLY A 314 -8.92 -9.62 -0.34
C GLY A 314 -7.95 -8.57 0.21
N LEU A 315 -6.69 -8.60 -0.24
CA LEU A 315 -5.69 -7.57 0.03
C LEU A 315 -5.75 -6.50 -1.07
N ILE A 316 -6.11 -5.27 -0.69
CA ILE A 316 -6.46 -4.20 -1.64
C ILE A 316 -5.62 -2.98 -1.39
N GLY A 317 -5.12 -2.39 -2.48
CA GLY A 317 -4.27 -1.22 -2.41
C GLY A 317 -3.63 -0.90 -3.74
N MET A 318 -2.96 0.24 -3.78
CA MET A 318 -2.31 0.78 -4.97
C MET A 318 -1.14 -0.08 -5.47
N GLY A 319 -0.74 0.09 -6.73
CA GLY A 319 0.55 -0.44 -7.21
C GLY A 319 1.69 0.05 -6.30
N GLY A 320 2.60 -0.85 -5.90
CA GLY A 320 3.71 -0.51 -5.01
C GLY A 320 3.39 -0.42 -3.50
N SER A 321 2.13 -0.66 -3.08
CA SER A 321 1.73 -0.61 -1.66
C SER A 321 2.20 -1.81 -0.82
N GLY A 322 2.82 -2.83 -1.44
CA GLY A 322 3.31 -4.02 -0.74
C GLY A 322 2.32 -5.20 -0.63
N LYS A 323 1.20 -5.21 -1.38
CA LYS A 323 0.20 -6.31 -1.35
C LYS A 323 0.83 -7.70 -1.55
N THR A 324 1.56 -7.87 -2.64
CA THR A 324 2.29 -9.11 -2.98
C THR A 324 3.25 -9.50 -1.86
N THR A 325 3.92 -8.52 -1.25
CA THR A 325 4.85 -8.77 -0.13
C THR A 325 4.10 -9.24 1.11
N LEU A 326 3.00 -8.59 1.50
CA LEU A 326 2.16 -9.00 2.64
C LEU A 326 1.54 -10.38 2.39
N ALA A 327 1.04 -10.66 1.19
CA ALA A 327 0.51 -11.97 0.81
C ALA A 327 1.56 -13.07 0.98
N LYS A 328 2.81 -12.82 0.55
CA LYS A 328 3.93 -13.75 0.71
C LYS A 328 4.30 -13.96 2.17
N VAL A 329 4.27 -12.92 3.00
CA VAL A 329 4.56 -13.00 4.45
C VAL A 329 3.48 -13.83 5.16
N VAL A 330 2.21 -13.47 4.98
CA VAL A 330 1.08 -14.19 5.58
C VAL A 330 1.07 -15.65 5.13
N TYR A 331 1.24 -15.91 3.82
CA TYR A 331 1.32 -17.26 3.28
C TYR A 331 2.37 -18.11 4.01
N LYS A 332 3.60 -17.60 4.14
CA LYS A 332 4.68 -18.31 4.83
C LYS A 332 4.38 -18.58 6.30
N SER A 333 3.75 -17.62 6.99
CA SER A 333 3.45 -17.80 8.40
C SER A 333 2.38 -18.86 8.67
N ILE A 334 1.42 -19.03 7.75
CA ILE A 334 0.27 -19.91 8.01
C ILE A 334 0.27 -21.19 7.17
N CYS A 335 1.07 -21.29 6.10
CA CYS A 335 1.02 -22.43 5.17
C CYS A 335 1.30 -23.78 5.84
N SER A 336 2.14 -23.82 6.88
CA SER A 336 2.42 -25.03 7.67
C SER A 336 1.19 -25.57 8.42
N GLY A 337 0.18 -24.72 8.68
CA GLY A 337 -1.08 -25.11 9.30
C GLY A 337 -2.11 -25.70 8.33
N PHE A 338 -1.75 -25.88 7.06
CA PHE A 338 -2.59 -26.47 6.01
C PHE A 338 -1.88 -27.69 5.42
N GLU A 339 -2.65 -28.73 5.10
CA GLU A 339 -2.11 -29.98 4.56
C GLU A 339 -1.56 -29.80 3.15
N ARG A 340 -2.12 -28.86 2.39
CA ARG A 340 -1.65 -28.46 1.06
C ARG A 340 -1.74 -26.95 0.93
N SER A 341 -0.79 -26.34 0.24
CA SER A 341 -0.82 -24.92 -0.01
C SER A 341 -0.28 -24.57 -1.39
N SER A 342 -0.76 -23.48 -1.96
CA SER A 342 -0.40 -23.04 -3.32
C SER A 342 -0.30 -21.52 -3.36
N TYR A 343 0.72 -21.02 -4.06
CA TYR A 343 0.92 -19.59 -4.34
C TYR A 343 0.96 -19.38 -5.86
N LEU A 344 -0.03 -18.66 -6.37
CA LEU A 344 -0.15 -18.28 -7.77
C LEU A 344 0.34 -16.85 -7.94
N ASP A 345 1.61 -16.71 -8.34
CA ASP A 345 2.25 -15.41 -8.58
C ASP A 345 1.81 -14.81 -9.92
N ASP A 346 1.56 -13.49 -9.96
CA ASP A 346 1.27 -12.69 -11.17
C ASP A 346 0.25 -13.29 -12.14
N VAL A 347 -0.99 -13.45 -11.68
CA VAL A 347 -2.10 -14.04 -12.47
C VAL A 347 -2.51 -13.11 -13.63
N LYS A 348 -2.16 -11.82 -13.60
CA LYS A 348 -2.39 -10.88 -14.71
C LYS A 348 -1.56 -11.22 -15.95
N SER A 349 -0.35 -11.77 -15.80
CA SER A 349 0.55 -12.06 -16.92
C SER A 349 0.57 -13.54 -17.37
N LYS A 350 0.06 -14.45 -16.53
CA LYS A 350 0.11 -15.91 -16.75
C LYS A 350 -1.17 -16.50 -17.35
N GLY A 351 -1.35 -16.28 -18.66
CA GLY A 351 -2.09 -17.18 -19.57
C GLY A 351 -3.54 -17.57 -19.22
N THR A 352 -4.03 -18.68 -19.79
CA THR A 352 -5.44 -19.12 -19.79
C THR A 352 -5.86 -19.91 -18.53
N LEU A 353 -7.17 -20.07 -18.27
CA LEU A 353 -7.73 -20.76 -17.09
C LEU A 353 -7.24 -22.17 -16.88
N ASP A 354 -6.97 -22.86 -17.98
CA ASP A 354 -6.44 -24.22 -17.95
C ASP A 354 -5.02 -24.25 -17.39
N GLU A 355 -4.19 -23.23 -17.65
CA GLU A 355 -2.82 -23.16 -17.13
C GLU A 355 -2.79 -22.94 -15.61
N VAL A 356 -3.72 -22.12 -15.08
CA VAL A 356 -3.84 -21.88 -13.64
C VAL A 356 -4.37 -23.12 -12.91
N LEU A 357 -5.40 -23.78 -13.46
CA LEU A 357 -5.91 -25.04 -12.88
C LEU A 357 -4.86 -26.15 -12.91
N VAL A 358 -4.09 -26.26 -14.00
CA VAL A 358 -2.96 -27.20 -14.10
C VAL A 358 -1.88 -26.87 -13.08
N THR A 359 -1.57 -25.58 -12.88
CA THR A 359 -0.60 -25.14 -11.87
C THR A 359 -1.06 -25.52 -10.46
N LEU A 360 -2.34 -25.34 -10.13
CA LEU A 360 -2.92 -25.77 -8.85
C LEU A 360 -2.84 -27.29 -8.66
N ILE A 361 -3.21 -28.07 -9.68
CA ILE A 361 -3.16 -29.54 -9.67
C ILE A 361 -1.72 -30.02 -9.43
N ARG A 362 -0.74 -29.41 -10.10
CA ARG A 362 0.69 -29.69 -9.92
C ARG A 362 1.17 -29.33 -8.52
N GLN A 363 0.90 -28.11 -8.05
CA GLN A 363 1.33 -27.66 -6.72
C GLN A 363 0.68 -28.47 -5.58
N PHE A 364 -0.54 -28.98 -5.77
CA PHE A 364 -1.19 -29.89 -4.82
C PHE A 364 -0.77 -31.37 -4.96
N GLY A 365 -0.02 -31.72 -6.00
CA GLY A 365 0.47 -33.08 -6.25
C GLY A 365 -0.65 -34.07 -6.61
N ILE A 366 -1.72 -33.61 -7.27
CA ILE A 366 -2.87 -34.45 -7.62
C ILE A 366 -2.50 -35.35 -8.80
N LYS A 367 -2.36 -36.65 -8.55
CA LYS A 367 -2.00 -37.66 -9.56
C LYS A 367 -3.21 -38.16 -10.36
N ASN A 368 -3.00 -38.48 -11.63
CA ASN A 368 -4.04 -39.08 -12.47
C ASN A 368 -4.27 -40.54 -12.09
N ARG A 369 -5.52 -40.91 -11.74
CA ARG A 369 -5.91 -42.27 -11.32
C ARG A 369 -5.69 -43.35 -12.40
N LYS A 370 -5.56 -42.99 -13.68
CA LYS A 370 -5.40 -43.97 -14.77
C LYS A 370 -3.94 -44.30 -15.11
N THR A 371 -3.01 -43.37 -14.93
CA THR A 371 -1.63 -43.50 -15.45
C THR A 371 -0.58 -43.51 -14.34
N GLY A 372 -0.92 -43.14 -13.10
CA GLY A 372 0.02 -43.14 -11.97
C GLY A 372 1.15 -42.10 -12.03
N GLY A 373 1.29 -41.37 -13.15
CA GLY A 373 2.25 -40.29 -13.36
C GLY A 373 1.68 -38.87 -13.18
N GLU A 374 2.53 -37.86 -13.30
CA GLU A 374 2.14 -36.45 -13.28
C GLU A 374 1.26 -36.08 -14.48
N ALA A 375 0.32 -35.18 -14.24
CA ALA A 375 -0.62 -34.65 -15.23
C ALA A 375 0.11 -33.84 -16.34
N LEU A 376 0.13 -34.36 -17.58
CA LEU A 376 0.67 -33.68 -18.77
C LEU A 376 -0.42 -32.86 -19.49
N LEU A 377 -0.07 -31.67 -19.99
CA LEU A 377 -0.97 -30.78 -20.76
C LEU A 377 -1.66 -31.48 -21.96
N SER A 378 -1.03 -32.51 -22.52
CA SER A 378 -1.54 -33.30 -23.65
C SER A 378 -2.68 -34.27 -23.30
N ASP A 379 -2.94 -34.55 -22.02
CA ASP A 379 -3.98 -35.50 -21.58
C ASP A 379 -5.38 -34.84 -21.51
N PHE A 380 -5.49 -33.55 -21.81
CA PHE A 380 -6.53 -32.67 -21.26
C PHE A 380 -7.33 -31.89 -22.31
N GLN A 381 -7.93 -32.60 -23.28
CA GLN A 381 -8.82 -31.99 -24.28
C GLN A 381 -10.30 -31.94 -23.88
N ASP A 382 -10.73 -32.54 -22.76
CA ASP A 382 -12.17 -32.57 -22.42
C ASP A 382 -12.52 -32.34 -20.93
N SER A 383 -13.24 -31.23 -20.72
CA SER A 383 -14.07 -30.78 -19.57
C SER A 383 -13.40 -30.10 -18.35
N LYS A 384 -13.36 -28.76 -18.37
CA LYS A 384 -13.18 -27.81 -17.23
C LYS A 384 -13.92 -28.27 -15.95
N GLU A 385 -15.13 -28.78 -16.10
CA GLU A 385 -15.98 -29.29 -15.01
C GLU A 385 -15.37 -30.50 -14.28
N ARG A 386 -14.66 -31.39 -14.98
CA ARG A 386 -14.07 -32.59 -14.37
C ARG A 386 -12.89 -32.22 -13.46
N TYR A 387 -12.11 -31.20 -13.80
CA TYR A 387 -11.02 -30.68 -12.95
C TYR A 387 -11.56 -29.94 -11.73
N LEU A 388 -12.55 -29.08 -11.92
CA LEU A 388 -13.23 -28.41 -10.81
C LEU A 388 -13.85 -29.42 -9.84
N LYS A 389 -14.45 -30.50 -10.36
CA LYS A 389 -14.98 -31.59 -9.53
C LYS A 389 -13.88 -32.36 -8.81
N GLY A 390 -12.74 -32.60 -9.47
CA GLY A 390 -11.56 -33.24 -8.89
C GLY A 390 -10.93 -32.41 -7.77
N LEU A 391 -10.73 -31.11 -8.00
CA LEU A 391 -10.24 -30.15 -7.00
C LEU A 391 -11.23 -30.00 -5.84
N LYS A 392 -12.54 -29.91 -6.11
CA LYS A 392 -13.60 -29.93 -5.08
C LYS A 392 -13.55 -31.20 -4.23
N ALA A 393 -13.35 -32.36 -4.84
CA ALA A 393 -13.21 -33.63 -4.11
C ALA A 393 -11.90 -33.69 -3.30
N PHE A 394 -10.81 -33.17 -3.84
CA PHE A 394 -9.52 -33.10 -3.16
C PHE A 394 -9.56 -32.22 -1.91
N VAL A 395 -10.15 -31.02 -2.02
CA VAL A 395 -10.29 -30.08 -0.89
C VAL A 395 -11.27 -30.58 0.17
N LYS A 396 -12.27 -31.41 -0.18
CA LYS A 396 -13.09 -32.10 0.83
C LYS A 396 -12.23 -32.96 1.75
N GLU A 397 -11.23 -33.63 1.20
CA GLU A 397 -10.35 -34.55 1.93
C GLU A 397 -9.16 -33.83 2.58
N HIS A 398 -8.69 -32.72 2.00
CA HIS A 398 -7.49 -32.01 2.45
C HIS A 398 -7.75 -30.56 2.82
N LYS A 399 -7.18 -30.11 3.93
CA LYS A 399 -7.21 -28.69 4.33
C LYS A 399 -6.24 -27.87 3.48
N VAL A 400 -6.73 -26.89 2.70
CA VAL A 400 -5.90 -26.15 1.72
C VAL A 400 -5.80 -24.64 1.94
N LEU A 401 -4.65 -24.06 1.57
CA LEU A 401 -4.42 -22.62 1.48
C LEU A 401 -4.04 -22.21 0.05
N VAL A 402 -4.74 -21.21 -0.51
CA VAL A 402 -4.44 -20.70 -1.86
C VAL A 402 -4.21 -19.20 -1.82
N VAL A 403 -3.14 -18.74 -2.48
CA VAL A 403 -2.90 -17.31 -2.72
C VAL A 403 -2.97 -17.01 -4.22
N VAL A 404 -3.77 -16.02 -4.59
CA VAL A 404 -3.95 -15.55 -5.96
C VAL A 404 -3.44 -14.10 -6.05
N ASP A 405 -2.28 -13.90 -6.69
CA ASP A 405 -1.59 -12.61 -6.73
C ASP A 405 -1.86 -11.81 -8.03
N ASP A 406 -2.05 -10.50 -7.90
CA ASP A 406 -2.33 -9.47 -8.91
C ASP A 406 -3.51 -9.78 -9.85
N VAL A 407 -4.72 -9.88 -9.29
CA VAL A 407 -5.97 -9.99 -10.07
C VAL A 407 -6.39 -8.61 -10.58
N GLY A 408 -6.47 -8.42 -11.90
CA GLY A 408 -6.63 -7.08 -12.50
C GLY A 408 -7.48 -6.93 -13.77
N SER A 409 -8.14 -7.97 -14.30
CA SER A 409 -8.99 -7.87 -15.52
C SER A 409 -10.31 -8.66 -15.37
N GLU A 410 -11.32 -8.35 -16.20
CA GLU A 410 -12.57 -9.15 -16.27
C GLU A 410 -12.32 -10.57 -16.83
N GLU A 411 -11.24 -10.83 -17.56
CA GLU A 411 -10.88 -12.18 -18.02
C GLU A 411 -10.32 -13.04 -16.87
N ASN A 412 -9.59 -12.44 -15.92
CA ASN A 412 -9.05 -13.09 -14.72
C ASN A 412 -10.12 -13.54 -13.71
N PHE A 413 -11.39 -13.23 -14.00
CA PHE A 413 -12.53 -13.49 -13.16
C PHE A 413 -12.96 -14.97 -13.13
N ASP A 414 -12.94 -15.66 -14.28
CA ASP A 414 -13.30 -17.08 -14.35
C ASP A 414 -12.38 -17.95 -13.48
N TYR A 415 -11.12 -17.53 -13.31
CA TYR A 415 -10.10 -18.16 -12.48
C TYR A 415 -10.44 -18.02 -11.00
N LEU A 416 -10.80 -16.80 -10.60
CA LEU A 416 -11.18 -16.49 -9.24
C LEU A 416 -12.46 -17.24 -8.85
N LEU A 417 -13.49 -17.25 -9.71
CA LEU A 417 -14.70 -18.07 -9.51
C LEU A 417 -14.37 -19.55 -9.37
N SER A 418 -13.56 -20.08 -10.30
CA SER A 418 -13.12 -21.47 -10.27
C SER A 418 -12.43 -21.81 -8.95
N CYS A 419 -11.61 -20.90 -8.43
CA CYS A 419 -10.93 -21.06 -7.14
C CYS A 419 -11.88 -20.98 -5.93
N MET A 420 -12.77 -19.99 -5.92
CA MET A 420 -13.80 -19.82 -4.88
C MET A 420 -14.69 -21.05 -4.77
N ASP A 421 -15.09 -21.59 -5.91
CA ASP A 421 -15.97 -22.75 -6.00
C ASP A 421 -15.35 -24.01 -5.40
N PHE A 422 -14.05 -24.26 -5.61
CA PHE A 422 -13.43 -25.49 -5.10
C PHE A 422 -13.00 -25.41 -3.64
N ILE A 423 -12.59 -24.23 -3.16
CA ILE A 423 -12.22 -24.02 -1.75
C ILE A 423 -13.41 -24.27 -0.82
N ASP A 424 -14.62 -24.14 -1.35
CA ASP A 424 -15.87 -24.45 -0.67
C ASP A 424 -16.10 -25.93 -0.36
N GLY A 425 -15.20 -26.82 -0.80
CA GLY A 425 -15.22 -28.23 -0.44
C GLY A 425 -15.07 -28.49 1.06
N ARG A 426 -14.45 -27.57 1.83
CA ARG A 426 -14.15 -27.75 3.26
C ARG A 426 -14.03 -26.43 4.02
N GLU A 427 -14.61 -26.35 5.21
CA GLU A 427 -14.81 -25.08 5.94
C GLU A 427 -13.53 -24.45 6.52
N ASP A 428 -12.48 -25.25 6.73
CA ASP A 428 -11.18 -24.85 7.30
C ASP A 428 -10.15 -24.45 6.22
N SER A 429 -10.52 -24.51 4.94
CA SER A 429 -9.68 -24.05 3.82
C SER A 429 -9.76 -22.53 3.65
N ARG A 430 -8.69 -21.91 3.16
CA ARG A 430 -8.54 -20.45 3.09
C ARG A 430 -7.99 -19.95 1.77
N MET A 431 -8.41 -18.76 1.35
CA MET A 431 -7.91 -18.07 0.16
C MET A 431 -7.48 -16.64 0.47
N ILE A 432 -6.35 -16.21 -0.10
CA ILE A 432 -5.88 -14.82 -0.09
C ILE A 432 -5.83 -14.33 -1.54
N VAL A 433 -6.43 -13.18 -1.82
CA VAL A 433 -6.43 -12.59 -3.17
C VAL A 433 -5.82 -11.20 -3.09
N THR A 434 -4.83 -10.89 -3.92
CA THR A 434 -4.35 -9.51 -4.06
C THR A 434 -4.97 -8.88 -5.30
N CYS A 435 -5.53 -7.68 -5.14
CA CYS A 435 -6.12 -6.95 -6.26
C CYS A 435 -6.00 -5.43 -6.05
N ARG A 436 -6.28 -4.68 -7.12
CA ARG A 436 -6.27 -3.21 -7.10
C ARG A 436 -7.66 -2.61 -6.90
N GLU A 437 -8.71 -3.36 -7.27
CA GLU A 437 -10.10 -2.90 -7.23
C GLU A 437 -10.97 -3.85 -6.39
N TRP A 438 -11.62 -3.31 -5.36
CA TRP A 438 -12.56 -4.10 -4.55
C TRP A 438 -13.81 -4.48 -5.34
N GLN A 439 -14.27 -3.62 -6.25
CA GLN A 439 -15.49 -3.89 -7.03
C GLN A 439 -15.32 -5.06 -8.00
N LEU A 440 -14.11 -5.39 -8.45
CA LEU A 440 -13.90 -6.60 -9.26
C LEU A 440 -14.26 -7.87 -8.48
N LEU A 441 -13.93 -7.93 -7.19
CA LEU A 441 -14.37 -8.99 -6.28
C LEU A 441 -15.88 -8.95 -5.99
N ARG A 442 -16.49 -7.74 -5.93
CA ARG A 442 -17.90 -7.55 -5.52
C ARG A 442 -18.93 -7.64 -6.65
N LYS A 443 -18.69 -6.96 -7.78
CA LYS A 443 -19.60 -6.80 -8.94
C LYS A 443 -19.82 -8.11 -9.68
N HIS A 444 -18.79 -8.95 -9.71
CA HIS A 444 -18.82 -10.16 -10.51
C HIS A 444 -19.07 -11.41 -9.68
N ALA A 445 -19.33 -11.38 -8.37
CA ALA A 445 -19.75 -12.59 -7.66
C ALA A 445 -21.29 -12.80 -7.78
N PRO A 446 -21.83 -13.58 -8.74
CA PRO A 446 -23.25 -13.95 -8.75
C PRO A 446 -23.66 -14.81 -7.55
N LEU A 447 -22.73 -15.13 -6.64
CA LEU A 447 -22.94 -15.86 -5.40
C LEU A 447 -22.88 -14.94 -4.16
N VAL A 448 -23.05 -13.62 -4.31
CA VAL A 448 -23.04 -12.63 -3.21
C VAL A 448 -23.92 -13.06 -2.02
N GLY A 449 -25.06 -13.71 -2.23
CA GLY A 449 -25.83 -14.27 -1.10
C GLY A 449 -25.13 -15.38 -0.30
N LYS A 450 -24.26 -16.18 -0.94
CA LYS A 450 -23.60 -17.36 -0.34
C LYS A 450 -22.23 -17.04 0.27
N TYR A 451 -21.43 -16.16 -0.36
CA TYR A 451 -20.04 -15.90 0.06
C TYR A 451 -19.81 -14.49 0.63
N GLU A 452 -20.69 -13.49 0.45
CA GLU A 452 -20.51 -12.14 1.02
C GLU A 452 -20.23 -12.14 2.54
N PRO A 453 -20.88 -12.97 3.38
CA PRO A 453 -20.51 -13.05 4.81
C PRO A 453 -19.16 -13.75 5.09
N LEU A 454 -18.53 -14.36 4.07
CA LEU A 454 -17.29 -15.15 4.17
C LEU A 454 -16.08 -14.45 3.55
N VAL A 455 -16.23 -13.28 2.93
CA VAL A 455 -15.13 -12.50 2.31
C VAL A 455 -14.74 -11.31 3.20
N GLY A 456 -13.53 -11.36 3.75
CA GLY A 456 -12.90 -10.25 4.45
C GLY A 456 -12.22 -9.28 3.49
N LYS A 457 -12.28 -7.98 3.83
CA LYS A 457 -11.58 -6.91 3.10
C LYS A 457 -10.44 -6.37 3.96
N TYR A 458 -9.21 -6.46 3.45
CA TYR A 458 -8.05 -5.80 4.06
C TYR A 458 -7.50 -4.72 3.13
N GLU A 459 -7.63 -3.46 3.55
CA GLU A 459 -7.03 -2.32 2.86
C GLU A 459 -5.59 -2.11 3.34
N MET A 460 -4.64 -2.05 2.42
CA MET A 460 -3.23 -1.86 2.74
C MET A 460 -3.02 -0.51 3.45
N LYS A 461 -2.54 -0.57 4.69
CA LYS A 461 -1.98 0.59 5.38
C LYS A 461 -0.64 0.97 4.73
N LEU A 462 -0.44 2.27 4.48
CA LEU A 462 0.84 2.82 4.00
C LEU A 462 1.79 3.01 5.19
N LEU A 463 3.10 3.10 4.92
CA LEU A 463 4.13 3.31 5.93
C LEU A 463 3.95 4.69 6.57
N ASN A 464 4.15 4.76 7.89
CA ASN A 464 4.09 6.01 8.66
C ASN A 464 5.48 6.30 9.26
N VAL A 465 5.60 7.34 10.09
CA VAL A 465 6.84 7.59 10.84
C VAL A 465 6.79 6.76 12.14
N SER A 466 7.09 5.47 12.04
CA SER A 466 7.34 4.60 13.20
C SER A 466 8.81 4.17 13.22
N GLY A 467 9.34 3.79 14.39
CA GLY A 467 10.74 3.30 14.54
C GLY A 467 11.11 2.18 13.56
N LEU A 468 10.11 1.40 13.14
CA LEU A 468 10.26 0.28 12.21
C LEU A 468 10.42 0.71 10.74
N ASP A 469 9.70 1.76 10.33
CA ASP A 469 9.73 2.32 8.98
C ASP A 469 11.05 3.06 8.71
N ILE A 470 11.61 3.66 9.77
CA ILE A 470 12.96 4.26 9.81
C ILE A 470 14.04 3.21 9.54
N GLU A 471 13.95 2.04 10.18
CA GLU A 471 14.92 0.96 10.01
C GLU A 471 14.94 0.43 8.57
N LEU A 472 13.76 0.30 7.94
CA LEU A 472 13.62 -0.15 6.55
C LEU A 472 14.28 0.81 5.56
N PHE A 473 13.96 2.10 5.64
CA PHE A 473 14.57 3.10 4.77
C PHE A 473 16.08 3.18 5.01
N SER A 474 16.51 3.18 6.28
CA SER A 474 17.92 3.21 6.66
C SER A 474 18.69 2.03 6.08
N ARG A 475 18.06 0.83 6.00
CA ARG A 475 18.65 -0.35 5.36
C ARG A 475 18.74 -0.25 3.83
N HIS A 476 17.81 0.43 3.16
CA HIS A 476 17.90 0.70 1.72
C HIS A 476 18.98 1.72 1.39
N VAL A 477 19.19 2.72 2.26
CA VAL A 477 20.36 3.62 2.23
C VAL A 477 21.64 2.81 2.49
N TYR A 478 21.63 1.90 3.48
CA TYR A 478 22.74 1.03 3.88
C TYR A 478 23.25 0.10 2.76
N LYS A 479 22.34 -0.46 1.94
CA LYS A 479 22.68 -1.30 0.77
C LYS A 479 23.47 -0.52 -0.30
N GLY A 480 23.49 0.82 -0.26
CA GLY A 480 24.22 1.69 -1.22
C GLY A 480 25.70 1.96 -0.89
N VAL A 481 26.12 1.81 0.37
CA VAL A 481 27.44 2.25 0.91
C VAL A 481 28.48 1.11 0.92
N LYS A 482 29.71 1.34 0.45
CA LYS A 482 30.71 0.28 0.16
C LYS A 482 31.63 -0.17 1.31
N SER A 483 31.93 0.66 2.33
CA SER A 483 32.99 0.36 3.32
C SER A 483 32.44 -0.14 4.68
N GLY A 484 33.19 -1.01 5.37
CA GLY A 484 32.75 -1.68 6.61
C GLY A 484 32.85 -0.83 7.90
N LEU A 485 33.77 0.14 7.97
CA LEU A 485 33.95 1.01 9.15
C LEU A 485 32.93 2.18 9.17
N GLN A 486 32.68 2.84 8.04
CA GLN A 486 31.66 3.91 7.93
C GLN A 486 30.22 3.41 8.16
N ARG A 487 29.97 2.09 7.99
CA ARG A 487 28.66 1.44 8.16
C ARG A 487 28.21 1.33 9.63
N ARG A 488 29.12 1.19 10.59
CA ARG A 488 28.77 1.10 12.03
C ARG A 488 28.62 2.48 12.64
N GLU A 489 29.54 3.40 12.35
CA GLU A 489 29.47 4.80 12.81
C GLU A 489 28.21 5.50 12.27
N PHE A 490 27.80 5.26 11.01
CA PHE A 490 26.56 5.83 10.47
C PHE A 490 25.27 5.32 11.17
N LEU A 491 25.25 4.09 11.70
CA LEU A 491 24.07 3.57 12.41
C LEU A 491 24.07 3.93 13.90
N GLU A 492 25.24 3.97 14.54
CA GLU A 492 25.39 4.27 15.98
C GLU A 492 25.39 5.77 16.30
N GLU A 493 25.89 6.63 15.40
CA GLU A 493 26.04 8.07 15.63
C GLU A 493 24.91 8.93 15.02
N TYR A 494 24.17 8.42 14.00
CA TYR A 494 23.24 9.24 13.19
C TYR A 494 21.77 8.81 13.21
N LEU A 495 21.47 7.59 13.63
CA LEU A 495 20.12 7.02 13.68
C LEU A 495 19.82 6.44 15.08
N SER A 496 20.42 6.98 16.14
CA SER A 496 20.15 6.55 17.51
C SER A 496 18.69 6.77 17.86
N LEU A 497 17.98 5.69 18.19
CA LEU A 497 16.62 5.72 18.72
C LEU A 497 16.68 5.92 20.23
N ASP A 498 15.77 6.71 20.78
CA ASP A 498 15.56 6.77 22.23
C ASP A 498 14.89 5.49 22.76
N ALA A 499 14.73 5.39 24.08
CA ALA A 499 14.09 4.25 24.73
C ALA A 499 12.62 4.02 24.30
N SER A 500 11.99 4.99 23.62
CA SER A 500 10.65 4.88 23.03
C SER A 500 10.64 4.51 21.55
N GLY A 501 11.80 4.30 20.91
CA GLY A 501 11.90 3.98 19.49
C GLY A 501 11.72 5.20 18.58
N THR A 502 11.98 6.41 19.08
CA THR A 502 11.91 7.67 18.33
C THR A 502 13.32 8.13 17.95
N LEU A 503 13.49 8.68 16.75
CA LEU A 503 14.77 9.10 16.19
C LEU A 503 15.29 10.33 16.95
N ILE A 504 16.49 10.27 17.54
CA ILE A 504 17.09 11.41 18.25
C ILE A 504 17.88 12.28 17.25
N GLY A 505 17.50 13.56 17.08
CA GLY A 505 18.32 14.58 16.41
C GLY A 505 17.81 15.10 15.06
N ASP A 506 18.65 15.88 14.35
CA ASP A 506 18.28 16.67 13.15
C ASP A 506 17.79 15.84 11.94
N PHE A 507 18.04 14.53 11.93
CA PHE A 507 17.66 13.59 10.86
C PHE A 507 16.19 13.14 10.91
N GLU A 508 15.54 13.21 12.06
CA GLU A 508 14.11 12.85 12.19
C GLU A 508 13.25 13.69 11.24
N SER A 509 13.53 14.99 11.18
CA SER A 509 12.82 15.93 10.31
C SER A 509 12.99 15.60 8.82
N VAL A 510 14.21 15.24 8.39
CA VAL A 510 14.52 14.91 6.99
C VAL A 510 13.95 13.55 6.60
N PHE A 511 13.96 12.60 7.54
CA PHE A 511 13.34 11.29 7.34
C PHE A 511 11.81 11.41 7.20
N LYS A 512 11.17 12.16 8.11
CA LYS A 512 9.74 12.49 8.02
C LYS A 512 9.41 13.15 6.69
N ASP A 513 10.19 14.15 6.30
CA ASP A 513 10.11 14.80 4.98
C ASP A 513 10.26 13.81 3.81
N THR A 514 11.08 12.77 3.96
CA THR A 514 11.31 11.71 2.97
C THR A 514 10.12 10.75 2.89
N VAL A 515 9.59 10.29 4.03
CA VAL A 515 8.37 9.47 4.09
C VAL A 515 7.17 10.23 3.52
N ASP A 516 7.04 11.50 3.87
CA ASP A 516 6.00 12.39 3.35
C ASP A 516 6.15 12.55 1.82
N ALA A 517 7.36 12.78 1.31
CA ALA A 517 7.61 12.86 -0.14
C ALA A 517 7.34 11.55 -0.90
N CYS A 518 7.53 10.40 -0.23
CA CYS A 518 7.14 9.08 -0.76
C CYS A 518 5.68 8.71 -0.50
N ALA A 519 4.98 9.54 0.27
CA ALA A 519 3.66 9.34 0.86
C ALA A 519 3.44 7.91 1.40
N GLY A 520 4.47 7.38 2.08
CA GLY A 520 4.40 6.09 2.77
C GLY A 520 4.34 4.86 1.85
N LEU A 521 4.54 4.99 0.53
CA LEU A 521 4.63 3.83 -0.36
C LEU A 521 5.95 3.09 -0.14
N PRO A 522 5.93 1.79 0.24
CA PRO A 522 7.16 1.03 0.47
C PRO A 522 8.09 0.96 -0.74
N LEU A 523 7.53 0.82 -1.94
CA LEU A 523 8.33 0.78 -3.17
C LEU A 523 9.00 2.13 -3.45
N SER A 524 8.30 3.24 -3.18
CA SER A 524 8.85 4.58 -3.33
C SER A 524 9.99 4.83 -2.36
N LEU A 525 9.82 4.42 -1.09
CA LEU A 525 10.84 4.55 -0.06
C LEU A 525 12.08 3.69 -0.34
N GLU A 526 11.89 2.48 -0.89
CA GLU A 526 12.99 1.63 -1.36
C GLU A 526 13.79 2.31 -2.48
N VAL A 527 13.11 2.88 -3.47
CA VAL A 527 13.76 3.60 -4.58
C VAL A 527 14.51 4.84 -4.05
N MET A 528 13.88 5.64 -3.18
CA MET A 528 14.51 6.83 -2.60
C MET A 528 15.71 6.48 -1.71
N GLY A 529 15.59 5.47 -0.85
CA GLY A 529 16.68 5.01 0.00
C GLY A 529 17.88 4.53 -0.83
N SER A 530 17.63 3.80 -1.91
CA SER A 530 18.67 3.36 -2.85
C SER A 530 19.35 4.53 -3.58
N CYS A 531 18.58 5.55 -4.00
CA CYS A 531 19.12 6.77 -4.61
C CYS A 531 20.01 7.55 -3.64
N ILE A 532 19.56 7.77 -2.41
CA ILE A 532 20.31 8.49 -1.37
C ILE A 532 21.57 7.73 -0.97
N GLY A 533 21.48 6.41 -0.79
CA GLY A 533 22.66 5.56 -0.56
C GLY A 533 23.66 5.55 -1.71
N GLY A 534 23.21 5.87 -2.93
CA GLY A 534 24.07 6.11 -4.10
C GLY A 534 24.83 7.44 -4.04
N TYR A 535 24.21 8.52 -3.57
CA TYR A 535 24.87 9.83 -3.39
C TYR A 535 25.89 9.83 -2.25
N LEU A 536 25.67 9.02 -1.23
CA LEU A 536 26.58 8.85 -0.08
C LEU A 536 27.78 7.92 -0.39
N ARG A 537 27.89 7.41 -1.63
CA ARG A 537 28.87 6.38 -2.01
C ARG A 537 30.31 6.89 -2.14
N ASP A 538 30.52 8.20 -2.33
CA ASP A 538 31.80 8.79 -2.73
C ASP A 538 32.32 9.88 -1.76
N CYS A 539 31.76 9.96 -0.55
CA CYS A 539 31.92 11.11 0.34
C CYS A 539 32.54 10.75 1.71
N GLU A 540 33.76 11.24 2.01
CA GLU A 540 34.31 11.35 3.38
C GLU A 540 33.79 12.65 4.02
N VAL A 541 32.53 12.67 4.45
CA VAL A 541 31.81 13.93 4.69
C VAL A 541 31.18 13.97 6.08
N SER A 542 31.19 15.15 6.71
CA SER A 542 30.72 15.38 8.08
C SER A 542 29.19 15.24 8.24
N SER A 543 28.73 15.09 9.48
CA SER A 543 27.32 14.95 9.87
C SER A 543 26.37 15.96 9.22
N ARG A 544 26.81 17.21 9.20
CA ARG A 544 26.04 18.37 8.73
C ARG A 544 25.95 18.43 7.20
N GLU A 545 27.03 18.08 6.51
CA GLU A 545 27.06 18.04 5.04
C GLU A 545 26.25 16.85 4.49
N CYS A 546 26.22 15.70 5.18
CA CYS A 546 25.32 14.59 4.83
C CYS A 546 23.84 15.00 4.90
N LEU A 547 23.44 15.75 5.93
CA LEU A 547 22.09 16.32 6.05
C LEU A 547 21.79 17.30 4.91
N GLU A 548 22.74 18.17 4.56
CA GLU A 548 22.57 19.12 3.46
C GLU A 548 22.49 18.42 2.10
N LEU A 549 23.26 17.35 1.87
CA LEU A 549 23.17 16.54 0.66
C LEU A 549 21.84 15.79 0.55
N TRP A 550 21.35 15.22 1.66
CA TRP A 550 20.05 14.55 1.69
C TRP A 550 18.91 15.57 1.50
N ARG A 551 18.92 16.70 2.22
CA ARG A 551 17.97 17.80 2.00
C ARG A 551 18.05 18.32 0.56
N GLY A 552 19.24 18.43 -0.02
CA GLY A 552 19.44 18.83 -1.40
C GLY A 552 18.93 17.81 -2.42
N ALA A 553 19.11 16.50 -2.18
CA ALA A 553 18.56 15.44 -3.01
C ALA A 553 17.02 15.39 -2.92
N LEU A 554 16.48 15.53 -1.71
CA LEU A 554 15.05 15.63 -1.47
C LEU A 554 14.46 16.90 -2.12
N GLN A 555 15.16 18.03 -2.04
CA GLN A 555 14.78 19.27 -2.68
C GLN A 555 14.83 19.13 -4.20
N LYS A 556 15.81 18.42 -4.78
CA LYS A 556 15.86 18.11 -6.23
C LYS A 556 14.71 17.20 -6.67
N LEU A 557 14.28 16.26 -5.83
CA LEU A 557 13.12 15.40 -6.08
C LEU A 557 11.80 16.16 -5.97
N ARG A 558 11.66 17.02 -4.95
CA ARG A 558 10.52 17.94 -4.77
C ARG A 558 10.50 19.04 -5.84
N ALA A 559 11.66 19.46 -6.33
CA ALA A 559 11.86 20.51 -7.34
C ALA A 559 12.03 19.97 -8.76
N ALA A 560 11.47 18.79 -9.07
CA ALA A 560 11.40 18.21 -10.41
C ALA A 560 10.54 19.03 -11.40
N GLU A 561 10.54 20.35 -11.28
CA GLU A 561 10.19 21.32 -12.32
C GLU A 561 11.45 21.88 -13.02
N ALA A 562 12.66 21.60 -12.56
CA ALA A 562 13.88 22.07 -13.24
C ALA A 562 15.13 21.22 -12.92
N LEU A 563 15.51 20.31 -13.83
CA LEU A 563 16.90 20.06 -14.31
C LEU A 563 17.02 18.70 -15.04
N ASP A 564 17.67 18.74 -16.21
CA ASP A 564 17.87 17.67 -17.19
C ASP A 564 18.83 16.53 -16.73
N GLY A 565 18.56 15.81 -15.65
CA GLY A 565 19.50 14.75 -15.22
C GLY A 565 19.03 13.60 -14.31
N ALA A 566 17.77 13.58 -13.85
CA ALA A 566 17.26 12.57 -12.92
C ALA A 566 16.35 11.50 -13.58
N GLU A 567 16.50 11.27 -14.88
CA GLU A 567 15.54 10.50 -15.69
C GLU A 567 15.46 8.99 -15.31
N ALA A 568 16.57 8.35 -14.92
CA ALA A 568 16.58 6.89 -14.73
C ALA A 568 15.90 6.36 -13.44
N GLY A 569 15.80 7.19 -12.39
CA GLY A 569 15.22 6.81 -11.10
C GLY A 569 13.69 6.95 -11.07
N ASN A 570 13.19 8.06 -11.60
CA ASN A 570 11.76 8.37 -11.65
C ASN A 570 11.01 7.55 -12.71
N GLU A 571 11.67 7.19 -13.81
CA GLU A 571 11.05 6.36 -14.86
C GLU A 571 10.66 4.98 -14.34
N ARG A 572 11.46 4.34 -13.47
CA ARG A 572 11.10 3.03 -12.88
C ARG A 572 9.92 3.13 -11.91
N LEU A 573 9.87 4.19 -11.10
CA LEU A 573 8.80 4.45 -10.14
C LEU A 573 7.48 4.73 -10.87
N TRP A 574 7.50 5.69 -11.79
CA TRP A 574 6.32 6.10 -12.54
C TRP A 574 5.87 5.02 -13.52
N LYS A 575 6.77 4.21 -14.11
CA LYS A 575 6.36 3.08 -14.96
C LYS A 575 5.52 2.05 -14.20
N SER A 576 5.79 1.79 -12.92
CA SER A 576 4.98 0.89 -12.09
C SER A 576 3.60 1.47 -11.77
N LEU A 577 3.53 2.77 -11.46
CA LEU A 577 2.27 3.47 -11.17
C LEU A 577 1.44 3.71 -12.44
N ARG A 578 2.10 4.00 -13.57
CA ARG A 578 1.51 4.35 -14.87
C ARG A 578 0.73 3.20 -15.48
N VAL A 579 1.07 1.94 -15.19
CA VAL A 579 0.23 0.79 -15.57
C VAL A 579 -1.22 0.98 -15.12
N SER A 580 -1.45 1.52 -13.91
CA SER A 580 -2.81 1.75 -13.39
C SER A 580 -3.55 2.90 -14.11
N TYR A 581 -2.80 3.83 -14.71
CA TYR A 581 -3.35 4.92 -15.53
C TYR A 581 -3.59 4.48 -16.98
N ASP A 582 -2.68 3.69 -17.56
CA ASP A 582 -2.80 3.16 -18.91
C ASP A 582 -3.98 2.17 -19.00
N ASP A 583 -4.32 1.48 -17.92
CA ASP A 583 -5.52 0.63 -17.83
C ASP A 583 -6.85 1.43 -17.74
N LEU A 584 -6.82 2.77 -17.75
CA LEU A 584 -8.03 3.62 -17.75
C LEU A 584 -8.51 3.90 -19.18
N GLY A 585 -9.84 3.94 -19.37
CA GLY A 585 -10.44 4.45 -20.60
C GLY A 585 -10.22 5.96 -20.79
N PRO A 586 -10.39 6.51 -22.01
CA PRO A 586 -10.06 7.90 -22.33
C PRO A 586 -10.74 8.95 -21.43
N SER A 587 -12.03 8.78 -21.10
CA SER A 587 -12.78 9.68 -20.21
C SER A 587 -12.18 9.74 -18.80
N LEU A 588 -11.82 8.57 -18.25
CA LEU A 588 -11.26 8.45 -16.91
C LEU A 588 -9.84 9.02 -16.82
N ARG A 589 -9.05 8.88 -17.89
CA ARG A 589 -7.72 9.49 -17.97
C ARG A 589 -7.80 11.01 -17.88
N GLU A 590 -8.69 11.63 -18.64
CA GLU A 590 -8.90 13.08 -18.61
C GLU A 590 -9.28 13.58 -17.21
N LYS A 591 -10.21 12.88 -16.55
CA LYS A 591 -10.65 13.20 -15.18
C LYS A 591 -9.54 13.00 -14.14
N PHE A 592 -8.75 11.93 -14.27
CA PHE A 592 -7.56 11.70 -13.43
C PHE A 592 -6.56 12.85 -13.58
N LEU A 593 -6.27 13.27 -14.82
CA LEU A 593 -5.35 14.37 -15.09
C LEU A 593 -5.88 15.71 -14.54
N ASP A 594 -7.18 15.97 -14.61
CA ASP A 594 -7.77 17.17 -14.00
C ASP A 594 -7.56 17.20 -12.50
N VAL A 595 -7.80 16.08 -11.83
CA VAL A 595 -7.60 15.97 -10.37
C VAL A 595 -6.13 16.16 -10.03
N ALA A 596 -5.21 15.53 -10.78
CA ALA A 596 -3.77 15.66 -10.56
C ALA A 596 -3.25 17.10 -10.79
N CYS A 597 -3.77 17.80 -11.80
CA CYS A 597 -3.28 19.13 -12.18
C CYS A 597 -3.92 20.27 -11.36
N PHE A 598 -5.23 20.21 -11.11
CA PHE A 598 -5.98 21.37 -10.58
C PHE A 598 -6.66 21.15 -9.22
N PHE A 599 -7.03 19.92 -8.86
CA PHE A 599 -7.91 19.69 -7.70
C PHE A 599 -7.25 18.98 -6.50
N CYS A 600 -6.10 18.33 -6.68
CA CYS A 600 -5.40 17.63 -5.61
C CYS A 600 -4.74 18.59 -4.61
N GLY A 601 -4.88 18.31 -3.31
CA GLY A 601 -4.18 18.99 -2.22
C GLY A 601 -4.83 20.29 -1.73
N SER A 602 -5.95 20.68 -2.32
CA SER A 602 -6.79 21.79 -1.85
C SER A 602 -7.85 21.23 -0.90
N LEU A 603 -7.88 21.67 0.37
CA LEU A 603 -8.86 21.32 1.43
C LEU A 603 -10.34 21.65 1.09
N ARG A 604 -10.67 21.88 -0.18
CA ARG A 604 -11.84 22.65 -0.61
C ARG A 604 -12.71 21.98 -1.66
N TYR A 605 -12.17 21.00 -2.39
CA TYR A 605 -12.94 20.29 -3.41
C TYR A 605 -13.20 18.87 -2.91
N ASP A 606 -14.45 18.65 -2.53
CA ASP A 606 -14.93 17.35 -2.10
C ASP A 606 -15.42 16.50 -3.30
N TYR A 607 -15.86 15.29 -2.99
CA TYR A 607 -16.49 14.38 -3.95
C TYR A 607 -17.60 15.05 -4.78
N HIS A 608 -18.45 15.85 -4.14
CA HIS A 608 -19.61 16.47 -4.77
C HIS A 608 -19.23 17.67 -5.65
N SER A 609 -18.22 18.45 -5.26
CA SER A 609 -17.66 19.53 -6.07
C SER A 609 -17.13 19.02 -7.40
N LEU A 610 -16.33 17.95 -7.40
CA LEU A 610 -15.81 17.36 -8.65
C LEU A 610 -16.93 16.87 -9.56
N LEU A 611 -17.96 16.22 -9.00
CA LEU A 611 -19.11 15.79 -9.79
C LEU A 611 -19.82 16.98 -10.45
N ARG A 612 -20.00 18.09 -9.72
CA ARG A 612 -20.63 19.29 -10.25
C ARG A 612 -19.76 19.95 -11.32
N ILE A 613 -18.45 20.04 -11.11
CA ILE A 613 -17.49 20.54 -12.12
C ILE A 613 -17.61 19.75 -13.43
N TRP A 614 -17.72 18.42 -13.37
CA TRP A 614 -17.88 17.57 -14.55
C TRP A 614 -19.30 17.56 -15.17
N GLY A 615 -20.26 18.23 -14.53
CA GLY A 615 -21.63 18.42 -15.02
C GLY A 615 -22.68 17.53 -14.35
N GLY A 616 -22.31 16.75 -13.33
CA GLY A 616 -23.24 16.04 -12.45
C GLY A 616 -23.99 14.88 -13.10
N ARG A 617 -23.51 14.33 -14.22
CA ARG A 617 -24.19 13.24 -14.94
C ARG A 617 -24.07 11.92 -14.17
N PRO A 618 -24.98 10.96 -14.37
CA PRO A 618 -24.85 9.62 -13.78
C PRO A 618 -23.51 8.95 -14.13
N SER A 619 -23.01 9.15 -15.36
CA SER A 619 -21.69 8.68 -15.80
C SER A 619 -20.55 9.28 -14.99
N ASP A 620 -20.66 10.55 -14.55
CA ASP A 620 -19.62 11.20 -13.77
C ASP A 620 -19.51 10.60 -12.37
N ARG A 621 -20.64 10.18 -11.78
CA ARG A 621 -20.67 9.45 -10.51
C ARG A 621 -20.00 8.08 -10.62
N VAL A 622 -20.27 7.36 -11.71
CA VAL A 622 -19.62 6.08 -11.99
C VAL A 622 -18.13 6.28 -12.19
N ASP A 623 -17.74 7.28 -12.97
CA ASP A 623 -16.33 7.55 -13.24
C ASP A 623 -15.55 7.93 -11.98
N LEU A 624 -16.11 8.81 -11.14
CA LEU A 624 -15.46 9.25 -9.91
C LEU A 624 -15.34 8.10 -8.90
N LYS A 625 -16.38 7.27 -8.81
CA LYS A 625 -16.35 6.04 -8.02
C LYS A 625 -15.32 5.02 -8.54
N ASN A 626 -15.21 4.85 -9.87
CA ASN A 626 -14.21 3.95 -10.47
C ASN A 626 -12.77 4.40 -10.16
N LEU A 627 -12.50 5.72 -10.20
CA LEU A 627 -11.19 6.25 -9.81
C LEU A 627 -10.90 6.02 -8.32
N GLN A 628 -11.91 6.17 -7.45
CA GLN A 628 -11.80 5.87 -6.01
C GLN A 628 -11.58 4.38 -5.75
N ASP A 629 -12.35 3.50 -6.38
CA ASP A 629 -12.27 2.04 -6.22
C ASP A 629 -10.91 1.49 -6.70
N ARG A 630 -10.26 2.16 -7.66
CA ARG A 630 -8.88 1.90 -8.11
C ARG A 630 -7.81 2.50 -7.20
N CYS A 631 -8.22 3.14 -6.09
CA CYS A 631 -7.36 3.85 -5.15
C CYS A 631 -6.53 4.97 -5.81
N LEU A 632 -6.93 5.51 -6.97
CA LEU A 632 -6.17 6.56 -7.68
C LEU A 632 -6.24 7.92 -6.99
N PHE A 633 -7.26 8.13 -6.17
CA PHE A 633 -7.30 9.16 -5.14
C PHE A 633 -8.15 8.65 -3.97
N LYS A 634 -8.02 9.28 -2.81
CA LYS A 634 -8.81 9.02 -1.61
C LYS A 634 -9.74 10.19 -1.35
N ILE A 635 -10.84 9.89 -0.68
CA ILE A 635 -11.74 10.88 -0.13
C ILE A 635 -11.56 10.75 1.37
N ASN A 636 -11.11 11.83 2.01
CA ASN A 636 -10.98 11.81 3.46
C ASN A 636 -12.39 11.66 4.07
N LYS A 637 -12.52 10.74 5.03
CA LYS A 637 -13.82 10.37 5.62
C LYS A 637 -14.37 11.47 6.52
N GLU A 638 -13.52 12.33 7.05
CA GLU A 638 -13.89 13.39 8.00
C GLU A 638 -14.39 14.64 7.29
N ASP A 639 -13.69 15.08 6.23
CA ASP A 639 -13.98 16.35 5.54
C ASP A 639 -14.48 16.17 4.09
N GLY A 640 -14.51 14.95 3.55
CA GLY A 640 -14.93 14.67 2.17
C GLY A 640 -13.95 15.13 1.10
N VAL A 641 -12.77 15.65 1.46
CA VAL A 641 -11.82 16.26 0.53
C VAL A 641 -11.16 15.20 -0.34
N VAL A 642 -11.05 15.52 -1.64
CA VAL A 642 -10.34 14.67 -2.59
C VAL A 642 -8.84 14.87 -2.45
N THR A 643 -8.16 13.82 -2.00
CA THR A 643 -6.71 13.79 -1.83
C THR A 643 -6.14 12.75 -2.79
N MET A 644 -5.21 13.17 -3.64
CA MET A 644 -4.44 12.24 -4.46
C MET A 644 -3.05 12.11 -3.86
N HIS A 645 -2.54 10.89 -3.83
CA HIS A 645 -1.20 10.60 -3.34
C HIS A 645 -0.17 11.39 -4.16
N ASP A 646 0.82 12.02 -3.51
CA ASP A 646 1.77 12.94 -4.18
C ASP A 646 2.45 12.30 -5.39
N GLN A 647 2.96 11.07 -5.27
CA GLN A 647 3.57 10.34 -6.40
C GLN A 647 2.62 10.07 -7.58
N LEU A 648 1.31 9.90 -7.35
CA LEU A 648 0.33 9.78 -8.43
C LEU A 648 0.03 11.13 -9.08
N ARG A 649 -0.06 12.16 -8.25
CA ARG A 649 -0.25 13.54 -8.70
C ARG A 649 0.91 13.93 -9.61
N ASP A 650 2.14 13.66 -9.17
CA ASP A 650 3.36 14.02 -9.88
C ASP A 650 3.55 13.16 -11.14
N MET A 651 3.19 11.88 -11.10
CA MET A 651 3.09 11.04 -12.31
C MET A 651 2.05 11.61 -13.30
N GLY A 652 0.85 11.98 -12.84
CA GLY A 652 -0.19 12.58 -13.67
C GLY A 652 0.28 13.88 -14.33
N ARG A 653 0.98 14.73 -13.57
CA ARG A 653 1.61 15.97 -14.06
C ARG A 653 2.70 15.68 -15.10
N SER A 654 3.57 14.70 -14.85
CA SER A 654 4.60 14.28 -15.80
C SER A 654 4.02 13.76 -17.12
N ILE A 655 2.90 13.01 -17.08
CA ILE A 655 2.20 12.53 -18.28
C ILE A 655 1.76 13.69 -19.17
N VAL A 656 1.29 14.81 -18.59
CA VAL A 656 0.88 15.99 -19.35
C VAL A 656 2.08 16.73 -19.93
N GLN A 657 3.21 16.74 -19.22
CA GLN A 657 4.42 17.45 -19.66
C GLN A 657 5.12 16.75 -20.83
N GLY A 658 5.17 15.42 -20.87
CA GLY A 658 5.59 14.58 -22.02
C GLY A 658 7.00 14.86 -22.63
N ASP A 659 7.47 13.96 -23.48
CA ASP A 659 8.78 14.10 -24.17
C ASP A 659 8.79 15.20 -25.27
N GLN A 660 7.61 15.63 -25.72
CA GLN A 660 7.46 16.72 -26.71
C GLN A 660 7.16 18.04 -26.00
N ARG A 661 8.22 18.80 -25.67
CA ARG A 661 8.19 20.12 -24.99
C ARG A 661 7.53 21.26 -25.79
N SER A 662 6.67 20.98 -26.77
CA SER A 662 6.03 22.01 -27.60
C SER A 662 4.75 22.54 -26.92
N PRO A 663 4.67 23.85 -26.59
CA PRO A 663 3.51 24.45 -25.91
C PRO A 663 2.16 24.30 -26.65
N GLU A 664 2.20 24.00 -27.95
CA GLU A 664 1.03 23.86 -28.82
C GLU A 664 0.23 22.57 -28.60
N TYR A 665 0.81 21.56 -27.93
CA TYR A 665 0.15 20.28 -27.63
C TYR A 665 -0.20 20.11 -26.15
N MET A 666 0.12 21.09 -25.30
CA MET A 666 -0.11 20.99 -23.85
C MET A 666 -1.60 21.13 -23.52
N THR A 667 -2.16 20.08 -22.92
CA THR A 667 -3.59 20.01 -22.58
C THR A 667 -3.91 20.62 -21.21
N ARG A 668 -3.03 20.49 -20.21
CA ARG A 668 -3.13 21.23 -18.93
C ARG A 668 -1.87 22.05 -18.72
N VAL A 669 -2.04 23.29 -18.33
CA VAL A 669 -0.96 24.26 -18.17
C VAL A 669 -1.09 24.92 -16.81
N TRP A 670 -0.08 24.78 -15.96
CA TRP A 670 -0.08 25.34 -14.60
C TRP A 670 1.29 25.87 -14.15
N THR A 671 2.39 25.49 -14.81
CA THR A 671 3.74 25.98 -14.46
C THR A 671 3.96 27.40 -15.00
N ASP A 672 4.73 28.22 -14.27
CA ASP A 672 5.02 29.61 -14.69
C ASP A 672 5.62 29.69 -16.11
N LYS A 673 6.50 28.76 -16.45
CA LYS A 673 7.15 28.67 -17.77
C LYS A 673 6.15 28.38 -18.88
N ASP A 674 5.28 27.39 -18.68
CA ASP A 674 4.34 26.94 -19.71
C ASP A 674 3.20 27.93 -19.88
N VAL A 675 2.70 28.49 -18.77
CA VAL A 675 1.73 29.60 -18.78
C VAL A 675 2.27 30.77 -19.59
N ARG A 676 3.51 31.19 -19.34
CA ARG A 676 4.14 32.29 -20.09
C ARG A 676 4.22 31.97 -21.58
N ASN A 677 4.58 30.75 -21.95
CA ASN A 677 4.68 30.34 -23.35
C ASN A 677 3.33 30.38 -24.07
N VAL A 678 2.26 29.92 -23.40
CA VAL A 678 0.89 29.98 -23.94
C VAL A 678 0.44 31.44 -24.09
N LEU A 679 0.64 32.27 -23.06
CA LEU A 679 0.23 33.68 -23.09
C LEU A 679 1.01 34.51 -24.13
N LEU A 680 2.32 34.26 -24.31
CA LEU A 680 3.13 34.95 -25.34
C LEU A 680 2.71 34.61 -26.78
N ARG A 681 1.99 33.51 -26.97
CA ARG A 681 1.46 33.07 -28.26
C ARG A 681 -0.04 33.36 -28.42
N ASN A 682 -0.62 34.17 -27.52
CA ASN A 682 -2.05 34.47 -27.43
C ASN A 682 -2.95 33.26 -27.18
N GLY A 683 -2.43 32.11 -26.72
CA GLY A 683 -3.24 30.92 -26.44
C GLY A 683 -2.74 29.66 -27.14
N SER A 684 -3.52 28.59 -27.02
CA SER A 684 -3.25 27.27 -27.62
C SER A 684 -4.55 26.52 -27.87
N ARG A 685 -4.66 25.89 -29.05
CA ARG A 685 -5.85 25.11 -29.44
C ARG A 685 -5.97 23.78 -28.69
N ALA A 686 -4.88 23.27 -28.12
CA ALA A 686 -4.87 22.01 -27.37
C ALA A 686 -5.17 22.22 -25.88
N THR A 687 -5.06 23.44 -25.35
CA THR A 687 -5.16 23.69 -23.91
C THR A 687 -6.60 23.61 -23.42
N VAL A 688 -6.85 22.56 -22.66
CA VAL A 688 -8.13 22.23 -22.03
C VAL A 688 -8.23 22.81 -20.62
N GLY A 689 -7.09 22.96 -19.92
CA GLY A 689 -7.03 23.58 -18.60
C GLY A 689 -5.86 24.54 -18.45
N LEU A 690 -6.09 25.70 -17.85
CA LEU A 690 -5.08 26.74 -17.63
C LEU A 690 -5.18 27.29 -16.20
N SER A 691 -4.09 27.17 -15.43
CA SER A 691 -3.92 27.82 -14.14
C SER A 691 -2.86 28.91 -14.22
N LEU A 692 -3.26 30.11 -13.81
CA LEU A 692 -2.40 31.28 -13.64
C LEU A 692 -2.04 31.51 -12.16
N GLY A 693 -2.42 30.57 -11.28
CA GLY A 693 -2.32 30.72 -9.83
C GLY A 693 -0.91 30.74 -9.29
N ASP A 694 -0.02 29.96 -9.91
CA ASP A 694 1.36 29.75 -9.45
C ASP A 694 2.37 30.66 -10.18
N LEU A 695 1.89 31.76 -10.78
CA LEU A 695 2.77 32.72 -11.47
C LEU A 695 3.67 33.44 -10.47
N ASN A 696 4.98 33.40 -10.73
CA ASN A 696 5.93 34.08 -9.86
C ASN A 696 5.72 35.61 -9.92
N LYS A 697 6.12 36.33 -8.87
CA LYS A 697 5.95 37.81 -8.78
C LYS A 697 6.52 38.54 -10.00
N THR A 698 7.57 38.01 -10.62
CA THR A 698 8.24 38.60 -11.78
C THR A 698 7.37 38.46 -13.04
N SER A 699 6.83 37.29 -13.32
CA SER A 699 5.90 37.00 -14.43
C SER A 699 4.62 37.80 -14.28
N THR A 700 4.06 37.84 -13.07
CA THR A 700 2.91 38.69 -12.72
C THR A 700 3.22 40.16 -12.96
N SER A 701 4.42 40.64 -12.59
CA SER A 701 4.84 42.03 -12.86
C SER A 701 5.05 42.33 -14.34
N GLN A 702 5.44 41.34 -15.15
CA GLN A 702 5.64 41.48 -16.60
C GLN A 702 4.29 41.49 -17.34
N LEU A 703 3.37 40.60 -16.99
CA LEU A 703 1.97 40.65 -17.47
C LEU A 703 1.32 41.98 -17.09
N MET A 704 1.55 42.46 -15.86
CA MET A 704 1.12 43.78 -15.40
C MET A 704 1.73 44.92 -16.20
N ARG A 705 3.04 44.87 -16.51
CA ARG A 705 3.71 45.89 -17.34
C ARG A 705 3.20 45.87 -18.77
N ALA A 706 2.96 44.70 -19.34
CA ALA A 706 2.37 44.55 -20.67
C ALA A 706 0.98 45.18 -20.71
N SER A 707 0.10 44.79 -19.78
CA SER A 707 -1.26 45.34 -19.64
C SER A 707 -1.28 46.86 -19.39
N LYS A 708 -0.46 47.36 -18.46
CA LYS A 708 -0.39 48.81 -18.14
C LYS A 708 0.17 49.66 -19.28
N ARG A 709 1.10 49.13 -20.08
CA ARG A 709 1.69 49.85 -21.22
C ARG A 709 0.74 49.94 -22.41
N THR A 710 -0.10 48.92 -22.63
CA THR A 710 -0.94 48.85 -23.81
C THR A 710 -2.37 49.35 -23.57
N LYS A 711 -2.87 49.38 -22.32
CA LYS A 711 -4.32 49.52 -22.01
C LYS A 711 -5.20 48.46 -22.71
N ILE A 712 -4.61 47.36 -23.16
CA ILE A 712 -5.29 46.31 -23.92
C ILE A 712 -5.65 45.17 -22.95
N MET A 713 -6.88 44.65 -23.08
CA MET A 713 -7.29 43.37 -22.48
C MET A 713 -6.36 42.28 -23.02
N ILE A 714 -5.92 41.32 -22.20
CA ILE A 714 -5.10 40.19 -22.63
C ILE A 714 -6.06 39.12 -23.17
N PRO A 715 -6.23 38.98 -24.51
CA PRO A 715 -7.02 37.88 -25.06
C PRO A 715 -6.25 36.56 -24.88
N ILE A 716 -6.99 35.51 -24.50
CA ILE A 716 -6.51 34.14 -24.45
C ILE A 716 -7.36 33.35 -25.45
N GLU A 717 -6.79 33.04 -26.60
CA GLU A 717 -7.38 32.23 -27.67
C GLU A 717 -7.18 30.74 -27.38
N CYS A 718 -8.00 30.20 -26.48
CA CYS A 718 -8.02 28.76 -26.15
C CYS A 718 -9.44 28.19 -26.34
N PRO A 719 -9.86 27.85 -27.57
CA PRO A 719 -11.24 27.45 -27.87
C PRO A 719 -11.69 26.14 -27.18
N THR A 720 -10.74 25.30 -26.77
CA THR A 720 -10.98 24.03 -26.06
C THR A 720 -10.91 24.18 -24.53
N LEU A 721 -10.69 25.39 -24.02
CA LEU A 721 -10.50 25.64 -22.59
C LEU A 721 -11.81 25.38 -21.83
N ARG A 722 -11.74 24.44 -20.88
CA ARG A 722 -12.86 24.08 -20.01
C ARG A 722 -12.59 24.36 -18.53
N LEU A 723 -11.33 24.36 -18.11
CA LEU A 723 -10.92 24.64 -16.72
C LEU A 723 -10.04 25.89 -16.71
N PHE A 724 -10.46 26.93 -15.99
CA PHE A 724 -9.69 28.17 -15.86
C PHE A 724 -9.51 28.57 -14.40
N ASP A 725 -8.26 28.65 -13.96
CA ASP A 725 -7.90 28.91 -12.57
C ASP A 725 -7.04 30.17 -12.44
N LEU A 726 -7.55 31.14 -11.71
CA LEU A 726 -6.92 32.43 -11.44
C LEU A 726 -6.86 32.64 -9.92
N ARG A 727 -5.89 32.03 -9.26
CA ARG A 727 -5.61 32.17 -7.82
C ARG A 727 -4.54 33.23 -7.55
N GLU A 728 -4.68 33.99 -6.48
CA GLU A 728 -3.64 34.91 -5.95
C GLU A 728 -3.18 36.00 -6.94
N VAL A 729 -3.89 36.18 -8.05
CA VAL A 729 -3.57 37.18 -9.05
C VAL A 729 -4.18 38.51 -8.63
N GLN A 730 -3.37 39.56 -8.53
CA GLN A 730 -3.81 40.92 -8.18
C GLN A 730 -5.04 41.34 -9.01
N GLY A 731 -6.09 41.86 -8.35
CA GLY A 731 -7.40 42.14 -8.95
C GLY A 731 -7.43 43.06 -10.18
N TYR A 732 -6.36 43.79 -10.48
CA TYR A 732 -6.22 44.48 -11.77
C TYR A 732 -6.02 43.50 -12.93
N ILE A 733 -5.22 42.44 -12.77
CA ILE A 733 -4.96 41.45 -13.81
C ILE A 733 -6.23 40.65 -14.12
N CYS A 734 -6.99 40.29 -13.08
CA CYS A 734 -8.28 39.60 -13.22
C CYS A 734 -9.21 40.35 -14.18
N LYS A 735 -9.29 41.69 -14.07
CA LYS A 735 -10.12 42.53 -14.94
C LYS A 735 -9.59 42.67 -16.37
N THR A 736 -8.32 42.38 -16.60
CA THR A 736 -7.68 42.57 -17.90
C THR A 736 -7.67 41.32 -18.76
N ILE A 737 -7.88 40.13 -18.20
CA ILE A 737 -7.90 38.88 -18.97
C ILE A 737 -9.28 38.69 -19.62
N VAL A 738 -9.27 38.33 -20.90
CA VAL A 738 -10.44 37.90 -21.66
C VAL A 738 -10.13 36.55 -22.28
N VAL A 739 -11.01 35.57 -22.09
CA VAL A 739 -10.91 34.31 -22.83
C VAL A 739 -11.79 34.45 -24.07
N GLU A 740 -11.19 34.31 -25.24
CA GLU A 740 -11.92 34.26 -26.51
C GLU A 740 -12.53 32.87 -26.69
N ASP A 741 -13.77 32.79 -27.16
CA ASP A 741 -14.55 31.55 -27.30
C ASP A 741 -14.79 30.81 -25.95
N SER A 742 -15.64 31.40 -25.12
CA SER A 742 -15.99 30.90 -23.78
C SER A 742 -17.01 29.75 -23.78
N ALA A 743 -17.40 29.23 -24.95
CA ALA A 743 -18.47 28.24 -25.08
C ALA A 743 -18.12 26.89 -24.43
N SER A 744 -16.84 26.52 -24.38
CA SER A 744 -16.34 25.25 -23.82
C SER A 744 -16.17 25.26 -22.29
N MET A 745 -16.31 26.42 -21.65
CA MET A 745 -15.96 26.62 -20.24
C MET A 745 -16.90 25.85 -19.30
N GLN A 746 -16.32 25.06 -18.38
CA GLN A 746 -17.06 24.24 -17.40
C GLN A 746 -16.77 24.66 -15.96
N TRP A 747 -15.55 25.10 -15.67
CA TRP A 747 -15.16 25.58 -14.34
C TRP A 747 -14.26 26.80 -14.42
N ILE A 748 -14.61 27.81 -13.61
CA ILE A 748 -13.83 29.02 -13.42
C ILE A 748 -13.57 29.19 -11.93
N CYS A 749 -12.32 29.38 -11.57
CA CYS A 749 -11.88 29.76 -10.23
C CYS A 749 -11.22 31.14 -10.30
N LEU A 750 -11.79 32.12 -9.61
CA LEU A 750 -11.24 33.45 -9.43
C LEU A 750 -11.10 33.70 -7.94
N ARG A 751 -9.88 33.58 -7.42
CA ARG A 751 -9.60 33.76 -6.00
C ARG A 751 -8.62 34.91 -5.83
N ASP A 752 -9.13 36.03 -5.35
CA ASP A 752 -8.32 37.17 -4.93
C ASP A 752 -9.10 38.04 -3.93
N GLY A 753 -8.44 38.38 -2.82
CA GLY A 753 -8.96 39.26 -1.77
C GLY A 753 -9.41 40.65 -2.26
N ASN A 754 -9.01 41.09 -3.45
CA ASN A 754 -9.24 42.45 -3.94
C ASN A 754 -10.21 42.57 -5.14
N ILE A 755 -10.80 41.49 -5.65
CA ILE A 755 -11.78 41.59 -6.73
C ILE A 755 -13.08 42.21 -6.19
N ARG A 756 -13.47 43.35 -6.77
CA ARG A 756 -14.79 43.98 -6.52
C ARG A 756 -15.88 43.47 -7.44
N THR A 757 -15.52 43.16 -8.69
CA THR A 757 -16.46 42.78 -9.75
C THR A 757 -15.83 41.66 -10.58
N VAL A 758 -16.59 40.60 -10.83
CA VAL A 758 -16.17 39.50 -11.72
C VAL A 758 -16.00 40.02 -13.17
N PRO A 759 -14.99 39.56 -13.91
CA PRO A 759 -14.80 39.92 -15.33
C PRO A 759 -16.02 39.58 -16.19
N THR A 760 -16.33 40.42 -17.19
CA THR A 760 -17.58 40.33 -17.96
C THR A 760 -17.70 39.04 -18.78
N PHE A 761 -16.59 38.51 -19.32
CA PHE A 761 -16.59 37.28 -20.11
C PHE A 761 -17.11 36.07 -19.32
N VAL A 762 -16.97 36.07 -17.99
CA VAL A 762 -17.46 34.98 -17.13
C VAL A 762 -18.97 34.85 -17.27
N TRP A 763 -19.69 35.96 -17.41
CA TRP A 763 -21.15 35.98 -17.56
C TRP A 763 -21.63 35.52 -18.94
N GLU A 764 -20.71 35.39 -19.91
CA GLU A 764 -20.97 34.87 -21.25
C GLU A 764 -20.75 33.34 -21.32
N CYS A 765 -20.14 32.73 -20.30
CA CYS A 765 -19.88 31.29 -20.18
C CYS A 765 -21.17 30.50 -19.87
N ILE A 766 -22.12 30.42 -20.80
CA ILE A 766 -23.43 29.78 -20.58
C ILE A 766 -23.37 28.26 -20.27
N ASN A 767 -22.23 27.61 -20.53
CA ASN A 767 -21.98 26.20 -20.24
C ASN A 767 -21.25 25.95 -18.92
N LEU A 768 -21.02 27.00 -18.12
CA LEU A 768 -20.31 26.90 -16.85
C LEU A 768 -21.11 26.05 -15.84
N HIS A 769 -20.46 25.03 -15.29
CA HIS A 769 -21.04 24.18 -14.25
C HIS A 769 -20.62 24.61 -12.84
N ALA A 770 -19.44 25.19 -12.67
CA ALA A 770 -18.94 25.59 -11.36
C ALA A 770 -18.19 26.93 -11.42
N LEU A 771 -18.53 27.83 -10.50
CA LEU A 771 -17.92 29.14 -10.35
C LEU A 771 -17.44 29.30 -8.90
N ASP A 772 -16.12 29.45 -8.74
CA ASP A 772 -15.48 29.62 -7.45
C ASP A 772 -14.94 31.05 -7.31
N LEU A 773 -15.56 31.81 -6.42
CA LEU A 773 -15.21 33.20 -6.07
C LEU A 773 -14.74 33.29 -4.61
N HIS A 774 -14.23 32.18 -4.06
CA HIS A 774 -13.80 32.12 -2.66
C HIS A 774 -12.82 33.23 -2.32
N GLY A 775 -13.03 33.88 -1.18
CA GLY A 775 -12.11 34.89 -0.65
C GLY A 775 -12.14 36.21 -1.40
N CYS A 776 -13.07 36.44 -2.32
CA CYS A 776 -13.27 37.75 -2.96
C CYS A 776 -13.91 38.74 -1.99
N ARG A 777 -13.12 39.28 -1.07
CA ARG A 777 -13.61 40.01 0.12
C ARG A 777 -14.55 41.16 -0.22
N PHE A 778 -14.23 41.94 -1.25
CA PHE A 778 -14.97 43.15 -1.67
C PHE A 778 -15.97 42.89 -2.80
N LEU A 779 -16.31 41.63 -3.06
CA LEU A 779 -17.16 41.26 -4.20
C LEU A 779 -18.56 41.85 -4.07
N GLU A 780 -18.99 42.54 -5.13
CA GLU A 780 -20.39 42.83 -5.41
C GLU A 780 -20.84 41.90 -6.55
N LEU A 781 -21.77 40.99 -6.25
CA LEU A 781 -22.26 40.03 -7.23
C LEU A 781 -23.29 40.69 -8.16
N SER A 782 -22.99 40.70 -9.46
CA SER A 782 -23.82 41.32 -10.50
C SER A 782 -25.11 40.54 -10.78
N GLU A 783 -26.16 41.22 -11.23
CA GLU A 783 -27.38 40.60 -11.75
C GLU A 783 -27.13 39.71 -13.00
N LEU A 784 -25.98 39.88 -13.66
CA LEU A 784 -25.58 39.01 -14.78
C LEU A 784 -25.27 37.58 -14.35
N VAL A 785 -25.11 37.30 -13.05
CA VAL A 785 -24.93 35.92 -12.55
C VAL A 785 -26.07 35.00 -13.02
N GLY A 786 -27.28 35.54 -13.17
CA GLY A 786 -28.44 34.77 -13.64
C GLY A 786 -28.32 34.24 -15.08
N ASN A 787 -27.33 34.66 -15.86
CA ASN A 787 -27.07 34.12 -17.19
C ASN A 787 -26.47 32.70 -17.15
N LEU A 788 -25.87 32.31 -16.02
CA LEU A 788 -25.17 31.03 -15.85
C LEU A 788 -26.15 29.87 -15.56
N VAL A 789 -27.14 29.68 -16.42
CA VAL A 789 -28.28 28.77 -16.16
C VAL A 789 -27.90 27.29 -16.01
N LYS A 790 -26.71 26.88 -16.45
CA LYS A 790 -26.17 25.51 -16.27
C LYS A 790 -25.32 25.33 -15.00
N LEU A 791 -25.15 26.39 -14.21
CA LEU A 791 -24.35 26.35 -13.00
C LEU A 791 -24.93 25.36 -11.98
N LEU A 792 -24.07 24.48 -11.49
CA LEU A 792 -24.36 23.45 -10.48
C LEU A 792 -23.74 23.78 -9.13
N GLU A 793 -22.63 24.54 -9.12
CA GLU A 793 -21.92 25.00 -7.93
C GLU A 793 -21.56 26.48 -8.01
N LEU A 794 -21.90 27.23 -6.96
CA LEU A 794 -21.45 28.61 -6.76
C LEU A 794 -20.81 28.73 -5.38
N ASN A 795 -19.51 29.00 -5.35
CA ASN A 795 -18.77 29.21 -4.12
C ASN A 795 -18.45 30.70 -3.92
N LEU A 796 -19.10 31.30 -2.93
CA LEU A 796 -18.93 32.69 -2.48
C LEU A 796 -18.32 32.75 -1.07
N SER A 797 -17.75 31.64 -0.58
CA SER A 797 -17.21 31.59 0.78
C SER A 797 -16.13 32.65 1.01
N TYR A 798 -16.01 33.16 2.23
CA TYR A 798 -15.07 34.21 2.64
C TYR A 798 -15.23 35.54 1.87
N CYS A 799 -16.39 35.81 1.26
CA CYS A 799 -16.73 37.12 0.71
C CYS A 799 -17.23 38.06 1.83
N HIS A 800 -16.31 38.49 2.71
CA HIS A 800 -16.66 39.16 3.98
C HIS A 800 -17.56 40.40 3.86
N TYR A 801 -17.48 41.18 2.77
CA TYR A 801 -18.28 42.39 2.56
C TYR A 801 -19.52 42.18 1.69
N LEU A 802 -19.81 40.95 1.24
CA LEU A 802 -21.01 40.64 0.48
C LEU A 802 -22.25 40.85 1.38
N ARG A 803 -23.04 41.90 1.08
CA ARG A 803 -24.21 42.27 1.91
C ARG A 803 -25.49 41.53 1.54
N SER A 804 -25.66 41.23 0.26
CA SER A 804 -26.86 40.60 -0.30
C SER A 804 -26.52 39.90 -1.60
N LEU A 805 -27.34 38.93 -1.98
CA LEU A 805 -27.32 38.33 -3.32
C LEU A 805 -28.31 39.06 -4.27
N PRO A 806 -28.00 39.17 -5.56
CA PRO A 806 -28.89 39.73 -6.57
C PRO A 806 -30.15 38.87 -6.78
N LEU A 807 -31.25 39.45 -7.26
CA LEU A 807 -32.50 38.71 -7.45
C LEU A 807 -32.38 37.62 -8.53
N SER A 808 -31.59 37.88 -9.56
CA SER A 808 -31.25 36.94 -10.63
C SER A 808 -30.57 35.64 -10.16
N ILE A 809 -30.12 35.54 -8.89
CA ILE A 809 -29.64 34.27 -8.35
C ILE A 809 -30.68 33.16 -8.52
N GLY A 810 -31.98 33.50 -8.46
CA GLY A 810 -33.08 32.55 -8.66
C GLY A 810 -33.21 32.01 -10.09
N ASN A 811 -32.48 32.57 -11.07
CA ASN A 811 -32.42 32.04 -12.44
C ASN A 811 -31.52 30.80 -12.55
N LEU A 812 -30.66 30.54 -11.55
CA LEU A 812 -29.75 29.40 -11.51
C LEU A 812 -30.48 28.10 -11.15
N VAL A 813 -31.54 27.75 -11.85
CA VAL A 813 -32.46 26.64 -11.51
C VAL A 813 -31.80 25.25 -11.46
N ASN A 814 -30.59 25.11 -11.99
CA ASN A 814 -29.79 23.90 -11.91
C ASN A 814 -28.82 23.85 -10.71
N LEU A 815 -28.70 24.94 -9.94
CA LEU A 815 -27.76 25.04 -8.85
C LEU A 815 -28.06 23.97 -7.80
N SER A 816 -27.03 23.20 -7.48
CA SER A 816 -27.11 22.09 -6.52
C SER A 816 -26.35 22.39 -5.23
N SER A 817 -25.41 23.35 -5.25
CA SER A 817 -24.78 23.91 -4.06
C SER A 817 -24.49 25.39 -4.18
N LEU A 818 -24.75 26.07 -3.07
CA LEU A 818 -24.41 27.46 -2.85
C LEU A 818 -23.64 27.54 -1.54
N ASN A 819 -22.38 27.95 -1.61
CA ASN A 819 -21.55 28.15 -0.43
C ASN A 819 -21.38 29.65 -0.14
N LEU A 820 -21.86 30.10 1.00
CA LEU A 820 -21.77 31.46 1.54
C LEU A 820 -21.02 31.49 2.88
N CYS A 821 -20.32 30.42 3.24
CA CYS A 821 -19.52 30.30 4.46
C CYS A 821 -18.67 31.56 4.69
N ARG A 822 -18.67 32.12 5.91
CA ARG A 822 -17.89 33.30 6.32
C ARG A 822 -18.19 34.58 5.54
N CYS A 823 -19.40 34.73 5.01
CA CYS A 823 -19.91 36.01 4.50
C CYS A 823 -20.42 36.89 5.65
N TRP A 824 -19.51 37.43 6.48
CA TRP A 824 -19.85 38.14 7.72
C TRP A 824 -20.81 39.32 7.57
N SER A 825 -20.84 40.00 6.42
CA SER A 825 -21.72 41.15 6.17
C SER A 825 -23.07 40.79 5.54
N LEU A 826 -23.32 39.51 5.23
CA LEU A 826 -24.55 39.07 4.58
C LEU A 826 -25.72 39.24 5.56
N THR A 827 -26.66 40.13 5.25
CA THR A 827 -27.77 40.44 6.16
C THR A 827 -29.01 39.59 5.91
N SER A 828 -29.23 39.19 4.67
CA SER A 828 -30.40 38.41 4.24
C SER A 828 -30.15 37.71 2.91
N LEU A 829 -30.96 36.68 2.63
CA LEU A 829 -31.06 36.06 1.30
C LEU A 829 -32.28 36.62 0.55
N PRO A 830 -32.19 36.82 -0.78
CA PRO A 830 -33.32 37.27 -1.58
C PRO A 830 -34.42 36.20 -1.64
N PRO A 831 -35.71 36.57 -1.73
CA PRO A 831 -36.80 35.60 -1.87
C PRO A 831 -36.65 34.66 -3.08
N SER A 832 -35.98 35.13 -4.15
CA SER A 832 -35.70 34.32 -5.35
C SER A 832 -34.83 33.09 -5.09
N ILE A 833 -34.17 32.97 -3.92
CA ILE A 833 -33.46 31.76 -3.52
C ILE A 833 -34.36 30.52 -3.58
N GLY A 834 -35.67 30.67 -3.30
CA GLY A 834 -36.62 29.57 -3.34
C GLY A 834 -36.88 29.01 -4.75
N ASN A 835 -36.38 29.64 -5.81
CA ASN A 835 -36.45 29.10 -7.17
C ASN A 835 -35.40 27.99 -7.41
N LEU A 836 -34.40 27.86 -6.54
CA LEU A 836 -33.30 26.90 -6.66
C LEU A 836 -33.73 25.49 -6.22
N VAL A 837 -34.80 24.95 -6.81
CA VAL A 837 -35.43 23.70 -6.36
C VAL A 837 -34.54 22.45 -6.42
N LYS A 838 -33.40 22.51 -7.13
CA LYS A 838 -32.38 21.44 -7.17
C LYS A 838 -31.27 21.59 -6.12
N LEU A 839 -31.30 22.65 -5.31
CA LEU A 839 -30.30 22.91 -4.29
C LEU A 839 -30.33 21.79 -3.25
N SER A 840 -29.18 21.16 -3.04
CA SER A 840 -28.97 20.05 -2.11
C SER A 840 -28.18 20.45 -0.88
N SER A 841 -27.33 21.48 -1.01
CA SER A 841 -26.48 22.01 0.05
C SER A 841 -26.49 23.53 0.01
N LEU A 842 -26.80 24.14 1.16
CA LEU A 842 -26.70 25.58 1.39
C LEU A 842 -25.87 25.79 2.65
N ASP A 843 -24.68 26.36 2.47
CA ASP A 843 -23.74 26.63 3.55
C ASP A 843 -23.77 28.13 3.88
N LEU A 844 -24.23 28.46 5.08
CA LEU A 844 -24.26 29.82 5.65
C LEU A 844 -23.41 29.88 6.93
N TYR A 845 -22.50 28.92 7.15
CA TYR A 845 -21.63 28.88 8.31
C TYR A 845 -20.95 30.22 8.55
N GLU A 846 -20.99 30.74 9.77
CA GLU A 846 -20.36 32.00 10.19
C GLU A 846 -20.85 33.21 9.39
N CYS A 847 -22.13 33.26 9.00
CA CYS A 847 -22.78 34.47 8.48
C CYS A 847 -23.29 35.37 9.61
N GLY A 848 -22.38 35.94 10.42
CA GLY A 848 -22.72 36.63 11.68
C GLY A 848 -23.65 37.87 11.57
N SER A 849 -23.87 38.44 10.38
CA SER A 849 -24.85 39.53 10.19
C SER A 849 -26.23 39.07 9.70
N LEU A 850 -26.42 37.77 9.44
CA LEU A 850 -27.67 37.23 8.92
C LEU A 850 -28.75 37.32 9.99
N THR A 851 -29.80 38.10 9.73
CA THR A 851 -30.88 38.31 10.72
C THR A 851 -32.04 37.34 10.57
N SER A 852 -32.31 36.89 9.34
CA SER A 852 -33.42 35.99 9.02
C SER A 852 -33.22 35.27 7.69
N LEU A 853 -33.91 34.14 7.53
CA LEU A 853 -34.07 33.44 6.25
C LEU A 853 -35.41 33.81 5.60
N PRO A 854 -35.48 33.98 4.26
CA PRO A 854 -36.74 34.25 3.58
C PRO A 854 -37.69 33.05 3.67
N PRO A 855 -39.01 33.24 3.75
CA PRO A 855 -39.98 32.13 3.76
C PRO A 855 -39.87 31.20 2.54
N SER A 856 -39.38 31.71 1.41
CA SER A 856 -39.15 30.91 0.20
C SER A 856 -38.07 29.84 0.35
N ILE A 857 -37.28 29.83 1.44
CA ILE A 857 -36.34 28.76 1.75
C ILE A 857 -37.02 27.38 1.79
N GLY A 858 -38.29 27.32 2.21
CA GLY A 858 -39.06 26.07 2.24
C GLY A 858 -39.39 25.48 0.87
N ASN A 859 -39.12 26.19 -0.23
CA ASN A 859 -39.26 25.66 -1.58
C ASN A 859 -38.08 24.76 -2.00
N LEU A 860 -36.99 24.76 -1.23
CA LEU A 860 -35.77 23.98 -1.49
C LEU A 860 -35.95 22.51 -1.07
N VAL A 861 -36.98 21.84 -1.57
CA VAL A 861 -37.41 20.49 -1.15
C VAL A 861 -36.36 19.38 -1.35
N ASN A 862 -35.27 19.66 -2.08
CA ASN A 862 -34.14 18.75 -2.27
C ASN A 862 -32.96 19.00 -1.33
N LEU A 863 -33.05 20.00 -0.44
CA LEU A 863 -31.99 20.36 0.50
C LEU A 863 -31.79 19.23 1.52
N SER A 864 -30.57 18.68 1.58
CA SER A 864 -30.17 17.65 2.54
C SER A 864 -29.32 18.21 3.68
N SER A 865 -28.63 19.33 3.45
CA SER A 865 -27.78 20.00 4.44
C SER A 865 -27.99 21.51 4.42
N LEU A 866 -28.27 22.07 5.60
CA LEU A 866 -28.36 23.50 5.87
C LEU A 866 -27.47 23.82 7.08
N LEU A 867 -26.36 24.50 6.83
CA LEU A 867 -25.38 24.88 7.86
C LEU A 867 -25.59 26.35 8.22
N LEU A 868 -25.97 26.64 9.46
CA LEU A 868 -26.25 27.98 9.98
C LEU A 868 -25.41 28.30 11.23
N SER A 869 -24.44 27.47 11.58
CA SER A 869 -23.61 27.68 12.76
C SER A 869 -22.96 29.07 12.75
N TRP A 870 -22.76 29.66 13.94
CA TRP A 870 -22.18 31.00 14.12
C TRP A 870 -22.97 32.13 13.43
N CYS A 871 -24.26 31.93 13.13
CA CYS A 871 -25.17 33.00 12.69
C CYS A 871 -25.70 33.79 13.90
N THR A 872 -24.80 34.51 14.57
CA THR A 872 -25.06 35.12 15.89
C THR A 872 -26.22 36.12 15.97
N LYS A 873 -26.65 36.71 14.84
CA LYS A 873 -27.79 37.66 14.77
C LYS A 873 -29.10 37.03 14.26
N LEU A 874 -29.11 35.73 13.97
CA LEU A 874 -30.29 35.04 13.49
C LEU A 874 -31.32 34.92 14.61
N THR A 875 -32.45 35.62 14.49
CA THR A 875 -33.45 35.67 15.58
C THR A 875 -34.47 34.53 15.52
N SER A 876 -34.78 34.04 14.32
CA SER A 876 -35.78 32.99 14.10
C SER A 876 -35.60 32.28 12.75
N LEU A 877 -36.13 31.06 12.66
CA LEU A 877 -36.30 30.34 11.40
C LEU A 877 -37.73 30.50 10.88
N PRO A 878 -37.95 30.65 9.55
CA PRO A 878 -39.29 30.75 8.99
C PRO A 878 -40.05 29.42 9.15
N PRO A 879 -41.39 29.43 9.37
CA PRO A 879 -42.17 28.20 9.48
C PRO A 879 -42.08 27.29 8.25
N SER A 880 -41.75 27.83 7.08
CA SER A 880 -41.55 27.05 5.86
C SER A 880 -40.34 26.11 5.92
N ILE A 881 -39.45 26.22 6.92
CA ILE A 881 -38.33 25.29 7.12
C ILE A 881 -38.79 23.84 7.21
N GLY A 882 -39.99 23.59 7.77
CA GLY A 882 -40.56 22.25 7.88
C GLY A 882 -40.94 21.59 6.54
N ASN A 883 -40.87 22.32 5.42
CA ASN A 883 -41.08 21.76 4.08
C ASN A 883 -39.84 21.01 3.56
N LEU A 884 -38.67 21.17 4.21
CA LEU A 884 -37.41 20.57 3.81
C LEU A 884 -37.30 19.09 4.22
N VAL A 885 -38.26 18.26 3.81
CA VAL A 885 -38.43 16.88 4.30
C VAL A 885 -37.23 15.93 4.01
N LYS A 886 -36.30 16.32 3.14
CA LYS A 886 -35.05 15.58 2.88
C LYS A 886 -33.86 16.04 3.75
N LEU A 887 -34.04 17.04 4.60
CA LEU A 887 -32.98 17.58 5.44
C LEU A 887 -32.57 16.53 6.48
N SER A 888 -31.30 16.14 6.47
CA SER A 888 -30.73 15.17 7.42
C SER A 888 -29.88 15.84 8.49
N ARG A 889 -29.30 17.01 8.18
CA ARG A 889 -28.50 17.84 9.09
C ARG A 889 -28.97 19.29 9.09
N LEU A 890 -29.33 19.79 10.27
CA LEU A 890 -29.58 21.19 10.56
C LEU A 890 -28.67 21.60 11.71
N ASP A 891 -27.75 22.50 11.42
CA ASP A 891 -26.69 22.92 12.35
C ASP A 891 -26.92 24.38 12.73
N LEU A 892 -27.24 24.64 14.00
CA LEU A 892 -27.56 25.95 14.56
C LEU A 892 -26.60 26.34 15.71
N LEU A 893 -25.44 25.67 15.82
CA LEU A 893 -24.43 25.95 16.83
C LEU A 893 -24.08 27.45 16.90
N GLU A 894 -23.98 28.02 18.08
CA GLU A 894 -23.68 29.44 18.34
C GLU A 894 -24.63 30.44 17.64
N CYS A 895 -25.89 30.05 17.41
CA CYS A 895 -26.95 30.99 17.03
C CYS A 895 -27.48 31.77 18.25
N GLY A 896 -26.61 32.54 18.92
CA GLY A 896 -26.89 33.14 20.23
C GLY A 896 -28.12 34.07 20.32
N SER A 897 -28.61 34.63 19.20
CA SER A 897 -29.84 35.45 19.16
C SER A 897 -31.13 34.67 18.87
N LEU A 898 -31.05 33.35 18.64
CA LEU A 898 -32.19 32.53 18.27
C LEU A 898 -33.13 32.35 19.48
N THR A 899 -34.34 32.91 19.42
CA THR A 899 -35.26 32.91 20.57
C THR A 899 -36.15 31.68 20.66
N SER A 900 -36.44 31.04 19.52
CA SER A 900 -37.35 29.90 19.39
C SER A 900 -37.19 29.19 18.05
N LEU A 901 -37.52 27.88 18.01
CA LEU A 901 -37.70 27.12 16.76
C LEU A 901 -39.18 27.11 16.35
N PRO A 902 -39.51 27.15 15.04
CA PRO A 902 -40.89 27.09 14.57
C PRO A 902 -41.49 25.68 14.81
N PRO A 903 -42.80 25.55 15.10
CA PRO A 903 -43.43 24.24 15.29
C PRO A 903 -43.31 23.30 14.08
N SER A 904 -43.11 23.83 12.88
CA SER A 904 -42.91 23.03 11.69
C SER A 904 -41.58 22.26 11.66
N ILE A 905 -40.64 22.51 12.59
CA ILE A 905 -39.39 21.76 12.71
C ILE A 905 -39.64 20.25 12.86
N GLY A 906 -40.75 19.86 13.53
CA GLY A 906 -41.13 18.45 13.68
C GLY A 906 -41.55 17.75 12.39
N ASN A 907 -41.65 18.45 11.25
CA ASN A 907 -41.89 17.84 9.96
C ASN A 907 -40.62 17.25 9.34
N LEU A 908 -39.44 17.56 9.88
CA LEU A 908 -38.13 17.11 9.40
C LEU A 908 -37.82 15.68 9.88
N VAL A 909 -38.68 14.72 9.56
CA VAL A 909 -38.63 13.34 10.09
C VAL A 909 -37.35 12.56 9.76
N ASN A 910 -36.57 13.01 8.76
CA ASN A 910 -35.28 12.42 8.38
C ASN A 910 -34.08 13.05 9.10
N LEU A 911 -34.31 14.02 9.99
CA LEU A 911 -33.25 14.71 10.73
C LEU A 911 -32.62 13.75 11.75
N SER A 912 -31.32 13.47 11.60
CA SER A 912 -30.57 12.57 12.49
C SER A 912 -29.74 13.32 13.53
N SER A 913 -29.44 14.60 13.27
CA SER A 913 -28.67 15.49 14.12
C SER A 913 -29.28 16.89 14.12
N LEU A 914 -29.52 17.44 15.31
CA LEU A 914 -29.94 18.81 15.56
C LEU A 914 -29.01 19.38 16.62
N ASP A 915 -28.15 20.31 16.22
CA ASP A 915 -27.18 20.96 17.09
C ASP A 915 -27.69 22.36 17.45
N LEU A 916 -27.88 22.61 18.74
CA LEU A 916 -28.32 23.89 19.32
C LEU A 916 -27.33 24.41 20.37
N LEU A 917 -26.09 23.94 20.35
CA LEU A 917 -25.03 24.35 21.27
C LEU A 917 -24.87 25.88 21.28
N GLU A 918 -24.70 26.46 22.46
CA GLU A 918 -24.52 27.91 22.69
C GLU A 918 -25.65 28.80 22.11
N CYS A 919 -26.87 28.27 21.98
CA CYS A 919 -28.06 29.07 21.64
C CYS A 919 -28.60 29.82 22.88
N GLY A 920 -27.80 30.74 23.43
CA GLY A 920 -28.06 31.37 24.75
C GLY A 920 -29.40 32.11 24.90
N SER A 921 -30.02 32.59 23.82
CA SER A 921 -31.35 33.26 23.84
C SER A 921 -32.54 32.31 23.68
N LEU A 922 -32.31 31.01 23.49
CA LEU A 922 -33.37 30.03 23.23
C LEU A 922 -34.21 29.81 24.50
N THR A 923 -35.49 30.20 24.46
CA THR A 923 -36.36 30.19 25.66
C THR A 923 -37.11 28.87 25.87
N SER A 924 -37.44 28.19 24.77
CA SER A 924 -38.15 26.90 24.76
C SER A 924 -37.97 26.16 23.43
N LEU A 925 -38.17 24.84 23.46
CA LEU A 925 -38.31 23.99 22.27
C LEU A 925 -39.80 23.77 21.95
N PRO A 926 -40.20 23.74 20.66
CA PRO A 926 -41.58 23.49 20.29
C PRO A 926 -41.99 22.04 20.61
N PRO A 927 -43.27 21.78 20.98
CA PRO A 927 -43.73 20.42 21.24
C PRO A 927 -43.55 19.45 20.07
N SER A 928 -43.47 19.96 18.84
CA SER A 928 -43.23 19.13 17.66
C SER A 928 -41.82 18.53 17.58
N ILE A 929 -40.88 18.93 18.44
CA ILE A 929 -39.54 18.33 18.50
C ILE A 929 -39.60 16.81 18.70
N GLY A 930 -40.60 16.32 19.44
CA GLY A 930 -40.83 14.88 19.65
C GLY A 930 -41.23 14.09 18.42
N ASN A 931 -41.46 14.73 17.27
CA ASN A 931 -41.71 14.04 16.00
C ASN A 931 -40.41 13.58 15.31
N LEU A 932 -39.24 14.06 15.77
CA LEU A 932 -37.93 13.75 15.20
C LEU A 932 -37.41 12.39 15.70
N VAL A 933 -38.16 11.32 15.46
CA VAL A 933 -37.93 9.97 16.02
C VAL A 933 -36.58 9.34 15.63
N ASN A 934 -35.92 9.83 14.58
CA ASN A 934 -34.59 9.38 14.14
C ASN A 934 -33.43 10.15 14.79
N LEU A 935 -33.71 11.13 15.66
CA LEU A 935 -32.70 11.94 16.34
C LEU A 935 -31.95 11.07 17.37
N SER A 936 -30.62 11.00 17.21
CA SER A 936 -29.74 10.15 18.05
C SER A 936 -28.96 10.94 19.11
N SER A 937 -28.75 12.23 18.86
CA SER A 937 -28.12 13.21 19.75
C SER A 937 -28.88 14.53 19.69
N LEU A 938 -29.07 15.16 20.84
CA LEU A 938 -29.64 16.49 21.02
C LEU A 938 -28.76 17.23 22.01
N ASP A 939 -28.04 18.22 21.52
CA ASP A 939 -27.13 19.04 22.30
C ASP A 939 -27.76 20.42 22.57
N LEU A 940 -27.89 20.77 23.85
CA LEU A 940 -28.42 22.04 24.34
C LEU A 940 -27.41 22.73 25.29
N TYR A 941 -26.13 22.37 25.20
CA TYR A 941 -25.04 23.00 25.96
C TYR A 941 -25.10 24.53 25.86
N GLU A 942 -24.95 25.22 27.00
CA GLU A 942 -24.98 26.69 27.12
C GLU A 942 -26.28 27.37 26.59
N CYS A 943 -27.41 26.66 26.57
CA CYS A 943 -28.73 27.26 26.32
C CYS A 943 -29.26 28.01 27.57
N GLY A 944 -28.56 29.05 28.02
CA GLY A 944 -28.79 29.70 29.32
C GLY A 944 -30.19 30.28 29.57
N SER A 945 -30.96 30.63 28.52
CA SER A 945 -32.35 31.14 28.64
C SER A 945 -33.42 30.03 28.62
N LEU A 946 -33.03 28.76 28.44
CA LEU A 946 -33.97 27.65 28.31
C LEU A 946 -34.66 27.39 29.66
N THR A 947 -35.97 27.61 29.72
CA THR A 947 -36.73 27.50 30.98
C THR A 947 -37.27 26.11 31.24
N SER A 948 -37.61 25.36 30.18
CA SER A 948 -38.19 24.02 30.25
C SER A 948 -38.02 23.25 28.94
N LEU A 949 -38.09 21.93 29.03
CA LEU A 949 -38.23 21.03 27.87
C LEU A 949 -39.70 20.65 27.67
N PRO A 950 -40.18 20.52 26.42
CA PRO A 950 -41.56 20.10 26.16
C PRO A 950 -41.77 18.63 26.55
N PRO A 951 -42.98 18.22 27.00
CA PRO A 951 -43.26 16.83 27.34
C PRO A 951 -43.05 15.84 26.18
N SER A 952 -43.12 16.31 24.93
CA SER A 952 -42.86 15.48 23.75
C SER A 952 -41.41 15.05 23.59
N ILE A 953 -40.45 15.58 24.38
CA ILE A 953 -39.05 15.13 24.38
C ILE A 953 -38.96 13.62 24.62
N GLY A 954 -39.86 13.05 25.42
CA GLY A 954 -39.92 11.62 25.70
C GLY A 954 -40.28 10.73 24.50
N ASN A 955 -40.65 11.31 23.35
CA ASN A 955 -40.87 10.55 22.11
C ASN A 955 -39.56 10.22 21.38
N LEU A 956 -38.44 10.86 21.74
CA LEU A 956 -37.13 10.66 21.11
C LEU A 956 -36.45 9.38 21.62
N VAL A 957 -37.10 8.24 21.47
CA VAL A 957 -36.68 6.95 22.08
C VAL A 957 -35.31 6.44 21.62
N ASN A 958 -34.77 6.95 20.52
CA ASN A 958 -33.44 6.61 20.01
C ASN A 958 -32.32 7.52 20.56
N LEU A 959 -32.65 8.50 21.41
CA LEU A 959 -31.68 9.44 21.97
C LEU A 959 -30.73 8.72 22.94
N SER A 960 -29.44 8.83 22.67
CA SER A 960 -28.39 8.15 23.45
C SER A 960 -27.64 9.07 24.43
N SER A 961 -27.61 10.37 24.13
CA SER A 961 -27.02 11.43 24.93
C SER A 961 -27.91 12.67 24.90
N LEU A 962 -28.06 13.32 26.06
CA LEU A 962 -28.75 14.60 26.21
C LEU A 962 -27.87 15.51 27.09
N ASP A 963 -27.33 16.55 26.48
CA ASP A 963 -26.49 17.54 27.15
C ASP A 963 -27.31 18.82 27.42
N LEU A 964 -27.41 19.21 28.68
CA LEU A 964 -28.06 20.42 29.18
C LEU A 964 -27.09 21.22 30.07
N TYR A 965 -25.79 21.02 29.90
CA TYR A 965 -24.76 21.78 30.62
C TYR A 965 -25.01 23.29 30.49
N GLU A 966 -24.91 24.03 31.60
CA GLU A 966 -25.05 25.49 31.65
C GLU A 966 -26.41 26.03 31.16
N CYS A 967 -27.47 25.22 31.21
CA CYS A 967 -28.86 25.66 31.07
C CYS A 967 -29.36 26.35 32.36
N GLY A 968 -28.76 27.49 32.71
CA GLY A 968 -28.95 28.15 34.02
C GLY A 968 -30.39 28.56 34.38
N SER A 969 -31.27 28.76 33.39
CA SER A 969 -32.69 29.09 33.59
C SER A 969 -33.61 27.86 33.69
N LEU A 970 -33.10 26.65 33.49
CA LEU A 970 -33.91 25.42 33.48
C LEU A 970 -34.44 25.13 34.89
N THR A 971 -35.76 25.17 35.08
CA THR A 971 -36.37 25.00 36.42
C THR A 971 -36.70 23.54 36.74
N SER A 972 -37.03 22.74 35.71
CA SER A 972 -37.48 21.35 35.86
C SER A 972 -37.36 20.57 34.55
N LEU A 973 -37.23 19.25 34.65
CA LEU A 973 -37.39 18.31 33.53
C LEU A 973 -38.83 17.77 33.47
N PRO A 974 -39.40 17.56 32.27
CA PRO A 974 -40.73 16.97 32.13
C PRO A 974 -40.73 15.50 32.57
N PRO A 975 -41.83 14.97 33.14
CA PRO A 975 -41.92 13.56 33.53
C PRO A 975 -41.68 12.58 32.38
N SER A 976 -41.93 12.99 31.14
CA SER A 976 -41.66 12.17 29.96
C SER A 976 -40.18 11.91 29.69
N ILE A 977 -39.24 12.58 30.37
CA ILE A 977 -37.80 12.29 30.27
C ILE A 977 -37.52 10.81 30.54
N GLY A 978 -38.29 10.17 31.43
CA GLY A 978 -38.17 8.75 31.74
C GLY A 978 -38.52 7.79 30.59
N ASN A 979 -39.04 8.28 29.47
CA ASN A 979 -39.29 7.46 28.28
C ASN A 979 -38.03 7.27 27.42
N LEU A 980 -36.95 8.02 27.68
CA LEU A 980 -35.68 7.94 26.95
C LEU A 980 -34.85 6.74 27.38
N VAL A 981 -35.40 5.53 27.27
CA VAL A 981 -34.83 4.30 27.83
C VAL A 981 -33.44 3.93 27.30
N ASN A 982 -33.01 4.47 26.16
CA ASN A 982 -31.68 4.28 25.57
C ASN A 982 -30.65 5.33 26.01
N LEU A 983 -31.03 6.31 26.85
CA LEU A 983 -30.15 7.36 27.30
C LEU A 983 -29.05 6.79 28.20
N SER A 984 -27.79 7.05 27.81
CA SER A 984 -26.60 6.54 28.50
C SER A 984 -25.89 7.60 29.34
N SER A 985 -26.05 8.88 28.98
CA SER A 985 -25.49 10.03 29.68
C SER A 985 -26.52 11.16 29.74
N LEU A 986 -26.65 11.78 30.90
CA LEU A 986 -27.46 12.98 31.13
C LEU A 986 -26.61 14.01 31.88
N ASP A 987 -26.28 15.10 31.20
CA ASP A 987 -25.53 16.21 31.78
C ASP A 987 -26.46 17.38 32.10
N LEU A 988 -26.49 17.78 33.36
CA LEU A 988 -27.27 18.89 33.91
C LEU A 988 -26.36 19.81 34.74
N ARG A 989 -25.04 19.75 34.55
CA ARG A 989 -24.13 20.60 35.32
C ARG A 989 -24.44 22.08 35.05
N GLU A 990 -24.24 22.91 36.06
CA GLU A 990 -24.51 24.35 36.02
C GLU A 990 -25.98 24.75 35.73
N CYS A 991 -26.95 23.83 35.85
CA CYS A 991 -28.38 24.13 35.85
C CYS A 991 -28.83 24.80 37.17
N GLY A 992 -28.35 26.02 37.42
CA GLY A 992 -28.51 26.72 38.71
C GLY A 992 -29.95 26.98 39.17
N SER A 993 -30.94 26.93 38.26
CA SER A 993 -32.36 27.10 38.58
C SER A 993 -33.12 25.79 38.83
N LEU A 994 -32.49 24.64 38.61
CA LEU A 994 -33.14 23.33 38.73
C LEU A 994 -33.46 23.02 40.19
N THR A 995 -34.73 22.82 40.52
CA THR A 995 -35.17 22.60 41.92
C THR A 995 -35.30 21.12 42.29
N SER A 996 -35.61 20.26 41.32
CA SER A 996 -35.89 18.84 41.52
C SER A 996 -35.81 18.06 40.21
N LEU A 997 -35.53 16.76 40.29
CA LEU A 997 -35.70 15.80 39.19
C LEU A 997 -37.08 15.11 39.27
N PRO A 998 -37.74 14.82 38.12
CA PRO A 998 -38.99 14.08 38.12
C PRO A 998 -38.78 12.63 38.58
N PRO A 999 -39.75 11.98 39.27
CA PRO A 999 -39.62 10.58 39.68
C PRO A 999 -39.39 9.61 38.52
N SER A 1000 -39.84 9.96 37.32
CA SER A 1000 -39.60 9.15 36.11
C SER A 1000 -38.13 9.07 35.69
N ILE A 1001 -37.22 9.86 36.27
CA ILE A 1001 -35.78 9.72 36.02
C ILE A 1001 -35.30 8.29 36.27
N GLY A 1002 -35.89 7.59 37.25
CA GLY A 1002 -35.57 6.19 37.57
C GLY A 1002 -35.93 5.18 36.47
N ASN A 1003 -36.64 5.59 35.42
CA ASN A 1003 -36.92 4.72 34.27
C ASN A 1003 -35.75 4.65 33.27
N LEU A 1004 -34.74 5.51 33.42
CA LEU A 1004 -33.55 5.55 32.55
C LEU A 1004 -32.56 4.43 32.90
N VAL A 1005 -32.99 3.18 32.82
CA VAL A 1005 -32.24 2.02 33.33
C VAL A 1005 -30.88 1.80 32.67
N ASN A 1006 -30.63 2.37 31.49
CA ASN A 1006 -29.35 2.32 30.78
C ASN A 1006 -28.41 3.50 31.10
N LEU A 1007 -28.83 4.44 31.97
CA LEU A 1007 -28.03 5.61 32.31
C LEU A 1007 -26.78 5.19 33.08
N SER A 1008 -25.61 5.56 32.55
CA SER A 1008 -24.30 5.23 33.10
C SER A 1008 -23.66 6.41 33.84
N SER A 1009 -24.02 7.64 33.45
CA SER A 1009 -23.52 8.88 34.04
C SER A 1009 -24.66 9.87 34.23
N LEU A 1010 -24.77 10.43 35.44
CA LEU A 1010 -25.69 11.51 35.78
C LEU A 1010 -24.89 12.63 36.43
N LEU A 1011 -24.73 13.74 35.71
CA LEU A 1011 -23.93 14.88 36.15
C LEU A 1011 -24.83 16.05 36.52
N LEU A 1012 -24.82 16.47 37.77
CA LEU A 1012 -25.69 17.50 38.36
C LEU A 1012 -24.88 18.59 39.08
N SER A 1013 -23.56 18.64 38.90
CA SER A 1013 -22.72 19.59 39.62
C SER A 1013 -23.18 21.04 39.43
N TRP A 1014 -23.01 21.89 40.44
CA TRP A 1014 -23.45 23.29 40.45
C TRP A 1014 -24.97 23.53 40.27
N CYS A 1015 -25.82 22.52 40.46
CA CYS A 1015 -27.28 22.70 40.58
C CYS A 1015 -27.66 23.32 41.94
N LYS A 1016 -27.36 24.62 42.13
CA LYS A 1016 -27.42 25.30 43.43
C LYS A 1016 -28.79 25.26 44.14
N LYS A 1017 -29.90 25.15 43.40
CA LYS A 1017 -31.27 25.09 43.96
C LYS A 1017 -31.83 23.67 44.11
N LEU A 1018 -31.08 22.63 43.74
CA LEU A 1018 -31.53 21.25 43.87
C LEU A 1018 -31.60 20.88 45.36
N THR A 1019 -32.80 20.55 45.85
CA THR A 1019 -33.01 20.31 47.30
C THR A 1019 -32.98 18.84 47.70
N SER A 1020 -33.39 17.95 46.80
CA SER A 1020 -33.43 16.50 47.01
C SER A 1020 -33.42 15.74 45.67
N LEU A 1021 -33.09 14.44 45.74
CA LEU A 1021 -33.25 13.49 44.64
C LEU A 1021 -34.51 12.63 44.87
N PRO A 1022 -35.24 12.24 43.81
CA PRO A 1022 -36.40 11.37 43.96
C PRO A 1022 -35.97 9.95 44.40
N PRO A 1023 -36.76 9.23 45.21
CA PRO A 1023 -36.44 7.85 45.62
C PRO A 1023 -36.25 6.89 44.44
N SER A 1024 -36.86 7.17 43.29
CA SER A 1024 -36.67 6.38 42.07
C SER A 1024 -35.25 6.43 41.51
N ILE A 1025 -34.37 7.32 41.98
CA ILE A 1025 -32.96 7.34 41.57
C ILE A 1025 -32.29 5.97 41.76
N GLY A 1026 -32.68 5.22 42.80
CA GLY A 1026 -32.17 3.87 43.07
C GLY A 1026 -32.52 2.82 42.01
N ASN A 1027 -33.39 3.12 41.04
CA ASN A 1027 -33.69 2.24 39.93
C ASN A 1027 -32.63 2.30 38.81
N LEU A 1028 -31.71 3.28 38.85
CA LEU A 1028 -30.64 3.45 37.86
C LEU A 1028 -29.50 2.45 38.08
N VAL A 1029 -29.80 1.16 38.03
CA VAL A 1029 -28.87 0.08 38.42
C VAL A 1029 -27.57 0.03 37.62
N ASN A 1030 -27.51 0.63 36.43
CA ASN A 1030 -26.31 0.74 35.59
C ASN A 1030 -25.49 2.02 35.82
N LEU A 1031 -25.92 2.90 36.73
CA LEU A 1031 -25.24 4.16 37.00
C LEU A 1031 -23.87 3.91 37.60
N SER A 1032 -22.83 4.41 36.93
CA SER A 1032 -21.42 4.27 37.31
C SER A 1032 -20.83 5.53 37.92
N SER A 1033 -21.37 6.70 37.57
CA SER A 1033 -20.96 8.01 38.07
C SER A 1033 -22.17 8.87 38.39
N LEU A 1034 -22.18 9.43 39.61
CA LEU A 1034 -23.16 10.40 40.06
C LEU A 1034 -22.40 11.62 40.62
N ASP A 1035 -22.48 12.74 39.92
CA ASP A 1035 -21.85 13.99 40.33
C ASP A 1035 -22.91 14.97 40.82
N LEU A 1036 -22.85 15.29 42.11
CA LEU A 1036 -23.71 16.26 42.80
C LEU A 1036 -22.87 17.40 43.40
N GLY A 1037 -21.62 17.57 42.98
CA GLY A 1037 -20.72 18.57 43.54
C GLY A 1037 -21.29 19.98 43.44
N ARG A 1038 -21.18 20.79 44.49
CA ARG A 1038 -21.68 22.17 44.59
C ARG A 1038 -23.20 22.29 44.42
N CYS A 1039 -23.97 21.24 44.72
CA CYS A 1039 -25.40 21.31 44.97
C CYS A 1039 -25.66 21.90 46.37
N GLU A 1040 -25.45 23.20 46.55
CA GLU A 1040 -25.41 23.85 47.87
C GLU A 1040 -26.72 23.72 48.67
N SER A 1041 -27.88 23.54 48.03
CA SER A 1041 -29.19 23.36 48.68
C SER A 1041 -29.58 21.91 48.95
N LEU A 1042 -28.75 20.93 48.57
CA LEU A 1042 -29.07 19.51 48.73
C LEU A 1042 -29.02 19.12 50.20
N THR A 1043 -30.16 18.70 50.77
CA THR A 1043 -30.31 18.48 52.22
C THR A 1043 -30.04 17.04 52.67
N SER A 1044 -30.39 16.07 51.83
CA SER A 1044 -30.21 14.64 52.06
C SER A 1044 -30.19 13.85 50.75
N LEU A 1045 -29.73 12.59 50.83
CA LEU A 1045 -29.90 11.58 49.78
C LEU A 1045 -31.02 10.59 50.18
N PRO A 1046 -31.79 10.02 49.23
CA PRO A 1046 -32.79 9.01 49.53
C PRO A 1046 -32.15 7.67 49.92
N GLU A 1047 -32.81 6.88 50.77
CA GLU A 1047 -32.35 5.51 51.14
C GLU A 1047 -32.21 4.56 49.95
N SER A 1048 -32.87 4.85 48.83
CA SER A 1048 -32.73 4.07 47.61
C SER A 1048 -31.38 4.27 46.91
N ILE A 1049 -30.55 5.25 47.33
CA ILE A 1049 -29.22 5.46 46.74
C ILE A 1049 -28.36 4.19 46.86
N GLY A 1050 -28.51 3.41 47.93
CA GLY A 1050 -27.80 2.14 48.11
C GLY A 1050 -28.14 1.04 47.10
N ASN A 1051 -29.18 1.21 46.29
CA ASN A 1051 -29.52 0.27 45.21
C ASN A 1051 -28.61 0.45 43.97
N LEU A 1052 -27.82 1.52 43.90
CA LEU A 1052 -26.90 1.80 42.79
C LEU A 1052 -25.63 0.96 42.88
N VAL A 1053 -25.78 -0.37 42.86
CA VAL A 1053 -24.69 -1.31 43.14
C VAL A 1053 -23.49 -1.22 42.17
N ASN A 1054 -23.68 -0.65 40.99
CA ASN A 1054 -22.61 -0.42 39.99
C ASN A 1054 -21.93 0.96 40.11
N LEU A 1055 -22.37 1.80 41.06
CA LEU A 1055 -21.82 3.15 41.24
C LEU A 1055 -20.36 3.05 41.68
N SER A 1056 -19.48 3.69 40.91
CA SER A 1056 -18.03 3.69 41.12
C SER A 1056 -17.52 5.04 41.64
N SER A 1057 -18.22 6.13 41.34
CA SER A 1057 -17.90 7.48 41.75
C SER A 1057 -19.14 8.23 42.21
N LEU A 1058 -19.06 8.82 43.41
CA LEU A 1058 -20.06 9.72 43.97
C LEU A 1058 -19.37 11.00 44.44
N ASP A 1059 -19.62 12.11 43.74
CA ASP A 1059 -19.15 13.43 44.15
C ASP A 1059 -20.26 14.23 44.80
N LEU A 1060 -20.04 14.69 46.04
CA LEU A 1060 -20.93 15.50 46.86
C LEU A 1060 -20.19 16.73 47.40
N ARG A 1061 -19.03 17.09 46.84
CA ARG A 1061 -18.21 18.18 47.37
C ARG A 1061 -18.99 19.50 47.45
N VAL A 1062 -18.77 20.30 48.47
CA VAL A 1062 -19.40 21.63 48.64
C VAL A 1062 -20.95 21.55 48.70
N CYS A 1063 -21.52 20.41 49.09
CA CYS A 1063 -22.95 20.29 49.41
C CYS A 1063 -23.21 20.83 50.82
N LYS A 1064 -23.21 22.16 50.96
CA LYS A 1064 -23.23 22.84 52.28
C LYS A 1064 -24.45 22.53 53.14
N ALA A 1065 -25.62 22.27 52.54
CA ALA A 1065 -26.85 21.93 53.26
C ALA A 1065 -27.00 20.44 53.60
N LEU A 1066 -26.07 19.58 53.17
CA LEU A 1066 -26.16 18.13 53.36
C LEU A 1066 -25.91 17.79 54.83
N THR A 1067 -26.94 17.28 55.52
CA THR A 1067 -26.90 17.06 56.97
C THR A 1067 -26.48 15.64 57.37
N SER A 1068 -26.80 14.64 56.55
CA SER A 1068 -26.50 13.23 56.79
C SER A 1068 -26.41 12.45 55.48
N LEU A 1069 -25.78 11.27 55.54
CA LEU A 1069 -25.85 10.23 54.51
C LEU A 1069 -26.75 9.08 55.01
N PRO A 1070 -27.53 8.42 54.14
CA PRO A 1070 -28.36 7.28 54.52
C PRO A 1070 -27.52 6.03 54.84
N GLU A 1071 -28.02 5.12 55.68
CA GLU A 1071 -27.31 3.87 56.04
C GLU A 1071 -27.14 2.94 54.83
N SER A 1072 -28.04 3.04 53.86
CA SER A 1072 -27.92 2.34 52.58
C SER A 1072 -26.67 2.71 51.77
N ILE A 1073 -25.94 3.80 52.09
CA ILE A 1073 -24.69 4.14 51.39
C ILE A 1073 -23.68 3.00 51.45
N GLY A 1074 -23.66 2.21 52.52
CA GLY A 1074 -22.78 1.05 52.66
C GLY A 1074 -23.07 -0.09 51.69
N ASN A 1075 -24.21 -0.08 50.99
CA ASN A 1075 -24.56 -1.07 49.98
C ASN A 1075 -23.86 -0.83 48.62
N LEU A 1076 -23.21 0.32 48.45
CA LEU A 1076 -22.49 0.70 47.23
C LEU A 1076 -21.14 -0.02 47.12
N VAL A 1077 -21.16 -1.35 47.06
CA VAL A 1077 -19.96 -2.21 47.16
C VAL A 1077 -18.89 -1.95 46.09
N ASN A 1078 -19.26 -1.38 44.94
CA ASN A 1078 -18.33 -1.02 43.86
C ASN A 1078 -17.82 0.43 43.92
N LEU A 1079 -18.24 1.21 44.92
CA LEU A 1079 -17.83 2.61 45.05
C LEU A 1079 -16.33 2.71 45.32
N SER A 1080 -15.64 3.40 44.42
CA SER A 1080 -14.18 3.58 44.46
C SER A 1080 -13.77 5.00 44.88
N SER A 1081 -14.63 5.98 44.61
CA SER A 1081 -14.42 7.39 44.93
C SER A 1081 -15.67 7.98 45.59
N LEU A 1082 -15.52 8.51 46.80
CA LEU A 1082 -16.53 9.26 47.53
C LEU A 1082 -15.94 10.61 47.94
N ASN A 1083 -16.49 11.70 47.41
CA ASN A 1083 -16.02 13.04 47.72
C ASN A 1083 -17.07 13.82 48.50
N LEU A 1084 -16.78 14.10 49.76
CA LEU A 1084 -17.59 14.85 50.73
C LEU A 1084 -16.86 16.12 51.20
N SER A 1085 -15.86 16.59 50.44
CA SER A 1085 -15.06 17.76 50.83
C SER A 1085 -15.94 19.01 50.91
N GLU A 1086 -15.78 19.80 51.97
CA GLU A 1086 -16.53 21.05 52.18
C GLU A 1086 -18.05 20.89 52.33
N CYS A 1087 -18.52 19.73 52.80
CA CYS A 1087 -19.89 19.52 53.27
C CYS A 1087 -20.06 20.01 54.73
N GLU A 1088 -20.16 21.33 54.93
CA GLU A 1088 -20.09 21.97 56.26
C GLU A 1088 -21.19 21.52 57.25
N SER A 1089 -22.38 21.12 56.78
CA SER A 1089 -23.47 20.65 57.65
C SER A 1089 -23.41 19.15 57.98
N LEU A 1090 -22.47 18.40 57.39
CA LEU A 1090 -22.38 16.96 57.56
C LEU A 1090 -21.65 16.62 58.87
N THR A 1091 -22.41 16.30 59.91
CA THR A 1091 -21.88 16.12 61.27
C THR A 1091 -21.28 14.74 61.56
N SER A 1092 -21.72 13.71 60.84
CA SER A 1092 -21.25 12.33 61.04
C SER A 1092 -21.42 11.51 59.76
N LEU A 1093 -20.66 10.42 59.68
CA LEU A 1093 -20.78 9.40 58.63
C LEU A 1093 -21.50 8.17 59.24
N PRO A 1094 -22.40 7.50 58.49
CA PRO A 1094 -23.08 6.30 58.96
C PRO A 1094 -22.10 5.14 59.15
N GLU A 1095 -22.37 4.23 60.10
CA GLU A 1095 -21.48 3.10 60.41
C GLU A 1095 -21.27 2.19 59.19
N SER A 1096 -22.32 2.05 58.38
CA SER A 1096 -22.32 1.31 57.11
C SER A 1096 -21.29 1.78 56.09
N ILE A 1097 -20.70 2.98 56.23
CA ILE A 1097 -19.62 3.44 55.33
C ILE A 1097 -18.39 2.51 55.38
N GLY A 1098 -18.20 1.79 56.50
CA GLY A 1098 -17.17 0.75 56.63
C GLY A 1098 -17.37 -0.46 55.72
N ASN A 1099 -18.56 -0.65 55.14
CA ASN A 1099 -18.86 -1.75 54.20
C ASN A 1099 -18.35 -1.47 52.78
N LEU A 1100 -17.86 -0.26 52.48
CA LEU A 1100 -17.36 0.14 51.16
C LEU A 1100 -15.95 -0.42 50.89
N VAL A 1101 -15.86 -1.73 50.71
CA VAL A 1101 -14.58 -2.47 50.57
C VAL A 1101 -13.71 -2.06 49.38
N ASN A 1102 -14.31 -1.45 48.34
CA ASN A 1102 -13.61 -1.00 47.15
C ASN A 1102 -13.24 0.50 47.17
N LEU A 1103 -13.56 1.22 48.26
CA LEU A 1103 -13.33 2.66 48.36
C LEU A 1103 -11.82 2.95 48.41
N ARG A 1104 -11.34 3.72 47.43
CA ARG A 1104 -9.92 4.12 47.31
C ARG A 1104 -9.70 5.57 47.65
N ILE A 1105 -10.68 6.42 47.34
CA ILE A 1105 -10.61 7.87 47.54
C ILE A 1105 -11.79 8.28 48.41
N LEU A 1106 -11.49 8.76 49.62
CA LEU A 1106 -12.44 9.42 50.50
C LEU A 1106 -11.99 10.87 50.71
N GLY A 1107 -12.62 11.80 49.99
CA GLY A 1107 -12.41 13.23 50.20
C GLY A 1107 -13.31 13.71 51.33
N TYR A 1108 -12.84 13.72 52.58
CA TYR A 1108 -13.61 14.23 53.72
C TYR A 1108 -12.80 15.30 54.44
N LYS A 1109 -13.42 16.44 54.77
CA LYS A 1109 -12.78 17.48 55.57
C LYS A 1109 -13.36 17.37 56.98
N ALA A 1110 -12.49 17.06 57.95
CA ALA A 1110 -12.84 16.95 59.36
C ALA A 1110 -13.28 18.29 59.96
#